data_AF-G7YTM5-F1
#
_entry.id   AF-G7YTM5-F1
#
_cell.length_a   1.000
_cell.length_b   1.000
_cell.length_c   1.000
_cell.angle_alpha   90.00
_cell.angle_beta   90.00
_cell.angle_gamma   90.00
#
_symmetry.space_group_name_H-M   'P 1'
#
loop_
_entity.id
_entity.type
_entity.pdbx_description
1 polymer ?
#
loop_
_entity_poly.entity_id
_entity_poly.type
_entity_poly.pdbx_seq_one_letter_code
_entity_poly.pdbx_strand_id
1 'polypeptide(L)'
;MTGNPPLVLDNGTGMFKLGYAHERSPRAILPTLLGTPKYPSVLVDEPADHIYFGHEALNSRGVLTLTNPMKHSMVADWDALICFYEYIFSKELNVDTKEQSLLVAVSSILPATQRENLATIFFETFEVPALYIIDQALLALYASARTTGLVIDCGEGSTCITSVFETYYIGAATCCHMAAGNTVTQHLKRLLPEIGCRLYTSAEHEIAREIKERTCYVAMDYQDELKKSLTGQTPPEVYSLPDGRHLNLTTERFRAPEILFSPNLFGLEFKGITSLITGSMDRCPTDLRNHLLSNIVLSGGTTLLRGFTERLMEELRVNISSDLPLIISSPPHRQYTVWLGGSVLASSQSFTPMWITSQEYKELGTARTYALSHEWLSTLLSPRATNPPVPVQLSQLSQEARHTGSQWGFNTDKPPGLDEANHTNRANVLNRFSGIMEPASVDSQVGMTSRYAMHFISSDSAAPVCLRIRVTGGSIVCVAYTQTPEGKAPSTAFYRTVRALHAAAYTRTFPTILSRRDLSVEYYEAKKEAGSAAARQHQCFDQIRARYLHIDQAKRNLSLSPQKTTDRWFVKTEYYWVNLIRHSASYIAFVAIALKKHNRCRSCSLLLMFDPSNPPIVIDNGTGLLKAGYAGEMEPRAVVPMILGRPKHCKLLAERNRGGSECFVGDVAGGKRGALTLSYPIVNGIVHNWDDLETIWHHVFTNELRVLPEYHPVLLTESPLNPRPNREKMAEIMFEHFHVPAVYISIQAVLSLYASGRTTGLVLDCGEGVTHWVPVFDAYVVPNAICRRNLAGREITNYLKTLLTERGYKFVTTCEHEIARDAKENTCYVAMDYDLELRRSLVDDFCEMTYRLPDGQLLRIGNERFRAPELMFNPKMGGNEHEGVHLTTRESVLQCGVDIRKSLWANIILTGGGTMFRGFPERLRKELRALVPGHVPIKVLASQERKYSVWIGGAVLASLTSFNEMWVTRSEYTEYGPRIVHQRCI
;
A
#
# COMPACT_ATOMS: atom_id res chain seq x y z
N MET A 1 13.20 -2.00 -32.25
CA MET A 1 13.77 -0.64 -32.28
C MET A 1 13.24 0.09 -33.50
N THR A 2 12.59 1.24 -33.32
CA THR A 2 11.91 2.01 -34.39
C THR A 2 12.84 2.93 -35.19
N GLY A 3 14.14 3.00 -34.84
CA GLY A 3 15.09 3.95 -35.43
C GLY A 3 15.04 5.34 -34.79
N ASN A 4 13.96 5.66 -34.07
CA ASN A 4 13.84 6.87 -33.27
C ASN A 4 14.74 6.81 -32.01
N PRO A 5 15.29 7.95 -31.55
CA PRO A 5 16.05 8.02 -30.30
C PRO A 5 15.12 7.72 -29.10
N PRO A 6 15.48 6.80 -28.18
CA PRO A 6 14.64 6.49 -27.03
C PRO A 6 14.33 7.70 -26.15
N LEU A 7 13.15 7.69 -25.52
CA LEU A 7 12.76 8.66 -24.50
C LEU A 7 13.23 8.21 -23.12
N VAL A 8 13.59 9.18 -22.28
CA VAL A 8 14.01 8.95 -20.89
C VAL A 8 13.12 9.77 -19.97
N LEU A 9 12.41 9.09 -19.07
CA LEU A 9 11.58 9.68 -18.02
C LEU A 9 12.17 9.38 -16.65
N ASP A 10 12.41 10.41 -15.85
CA ASP A 10 12.70 10.30 -14.42
C ASP A 10 11.46 10.64 -13.59
N ASN A 11 10.84 9.61 -12.97
CA ASN A 11 9.63 9.73 -12.17
C ASN A 11 9.97 10.25 -10.75
N GLY A 12 10.37 11.52 -10.64
CA GLY A 12 10.65 12.15 -9.35
C GLY A 12 9.38 12.62 -8.63
N THR A 13 9.26 12.36 -7.32
CA THR A 13 8.07 12.74 -6.51
C THR A 13 7.77 14.24 -6.53
N GLY A 14 8.81 15.09 -6.58
CA GLY A 14 8.64 16.54 -6.67
C GLY A 14 8.70 17.07 -8.11
N MET A 15 9.59 16.51 -8.91
CA MET A 15 9.87 16.96 -10.28
C MET A 15 10.08 15.77 -11.21
N PHE A 16 9.27 15.68 -12.26
CA PHE A 16 9.57 14.88 -13.45
C PHE A 16 10.70 15.52 -14.25
N LYS A 17 11.56 14.69 -14.86
CA LYS A 17 12.50 15.15 -15.91
C LYS A 17 12.34 14.26 -17.12
N LEU A 18 12.30 14.88 -18.28
CA LEU A 18 11.97 14.20 -19.53
C LEU A 18 12.76 14.79 -20.70
N GLY A 19 13.07 13.93 -21.66
CA GLY A 19 13.84 14.26 -22.86
C GLY A 19 14.23 12.97 -23.58
N TYR A 20 15.15 13.09 -24.53
CA TYR A 20 15.64 11.97 -25.30
C TYR A 20 16.93 11.42 -24.69
N ALA A 21 17.23 10.15 -24.96
CA ALA A 21 18.57 9.63 -24.85
C ALA A 21 19.56 10.48 -25.68
N HIS A 22 20.86 10.34 -25.47
CA HIS A 22 21.95 11.17 -26.06
C HIS A 22 21.97 12.67 -25.70
N GLU A 23 20.88 13.24 -25.17
CA GLU A 23 20.86 14.64 -24.72
C GLU A 23 21.58 14.83 -23.37
N ARG A 24 22.27 15.98 -23.20
CA ARG A 24 23.11 16.28 -22.02
C ARG A 24 22.34 16.83 -20.81
N SER A 25 21.08 17.19 -21.01
CA SER A 25 20.15 17.72 -20.01
C SER A 25 18.72 17.41 -20.45
N PRO A 26 17.77 17.22 -19.53
CA PRO A 26 16.37 16.98 -19.89
C PRO A 26 15.80 18.19 -20.66
N ARG A 27 14.90 17.93 -21.62
CA ARG A 27 14.17 18.99 -22.36
C ARG A 27 13.23 19.76 -21.47
N ALA A 28 12.52 19.06 -20.58
CA ALA A 28 11.63 19.68 -19.61
C ALA A 28 11.84 19.09 -18.21
N ILE A 29 11.66 19.96 -17.22
CA ILE A 29 11.61 19.61 -15.80
C ILE A 29 10.30 20.18 -15.27
N LEU A 30 9.38 19.30 -14.89
CA LEU A 30 7.99 19.64 -14.57
C LEU A 30 7.69 19.31 -13.11
N PRO A 31 7.08 20.23 -12.35
CA PRO A 31 6.51 19.93 -11.03
C PRO A 31 5.52 18.77 -11.13
N THR A 32 5.61 17.81 -10.21
CA THR A 32 4.69 16.67 -10.17
C THR A 32 3.36 17.08 -9.53
N LEU A 33 2.62 17.95 -10.23
CA LEU A 33 1.42 18.62 -9.73
C LEU A 33 0.31 18.61 -10.80
N LEU A 34 -0.89 18.21 -10.38
CA LEU A 34 -2.15 18.56 -11.04
C LEU A 34 -2.78 19.75 -10.33
N GLY A 35 -3.50 20.57 -11.07
CA GLY A 35 -4.35 21.63 -10.54
C GLY A 35 -5.77 21.52 -11.08
N THR A 36 -6.75 21.36 -10.19
CA THR A 36 -8.19 21.38 -10.55
C THR A 36 -8.84 22.71 -10.15
N PRO A 37 -9.73 23.31 -10.95
CA PRO A 37 -10.40 24.56 -10.62
C PRO A 37 -11.12 24.52 -9.26
N LYS A 38 -10.85 25.50 -8.38
CA LYS A 38 -11.63 25.68 -7.12
C LYS A 38 -13.06 26.15 -7.38
N TYR A 39 -13.28 26.81 -8.51
CA TYR A 39 -14.53 27.49 -8.86
C TYR A 39 -14.84 27.25 -10.34
N PRO A 40 -16.04 26.78 -10.71
CA PRO A 40 -16.38 26.34 -12.08
C PRO A 40 -16.61 27.48 -13.09
N SER A 41 -16.13 28.71 -12.81
CA SER A 41 -16.51 29.92 -13.56
C SER A 41 -15.43 31.02 -13.62
N VAL A 42 -14.16 30.71 -13.30
CA VAL A 42 -13.12 31.74 -13.08
C VAL A 42 -12.16 31.91 -14.25
N LEU A 43 -12.04 30.93 -15.14
CA LEU A 43 -11.18 31.01 -16.31
C LEU A 43 -12.05 31.13 -17.56
N VAL A 44 -11.97 32.30 -18.20
CA VAL A 44 -12.71 32.62 -19.42
C VAL A 44 -12.15 31.74 -20.55
N ASP A 45 -13.05 31.17 -21.35
CA ASP A 45 -12.80 30.30 -22.52
C ASP A 45 -12.41 28.81 -22.28
N GLU A 46 -12.30 28.32 -21.04
CA GLU A 46 -12.00 26.89 -20.76
C GLU A 46 -13.14 26.13 -20.04
N PRO A 47 -13.31 24.81 -20.30
CA PRO A 47 -14.37 24.01 -19.68
C PRO A 47 -14.13 23.81 -18.17
N ALA A 48 -15.21 23.74 -17.39
CA ALA A 48 -15.16 23.68 -15.93
C ALA A 48 -14.40 22.47 -15.34
N ASP A 49 -14.22 21.41 -16.13
CA ASP A 49 -13.51 20.18 -15.77
C ASP A 49 -12.05 20.15 -16.29
N HIS A 50 -11.50 21.28 -16.77
CA HIS A 50 -10.11 21.31 -17.27
C HIS A 50 -9.10 21.07 -16.14
N ILE A 51 -8.06 20.28 -16.44
CA ILE A 51 -6.98 19.93 -15.51
C ILE A 51 -5.70 20.59 -15.99
N TYR A 52 -5.05 21.37 -15.11
CA TYR A 52 -3.75 21.97 -15.37
C TYR A 52 -2.64 21.07 -14.84
N PHE A 53 -1.49 21.09 -15.50
CA PHE A 53 -0.35 20.22 -15.17
C PHE A 53 0.92 21.05 -14.94
N GLY A 54 1.83 20.54 -14.09
CA GLY A 54 3.18 21.08 -13.95
C GLY A 54 3.26 22.58 -13.62
N HIS A 55 3.94 23.33 -14.49
CA HIS A 55 4.11 24.78 -14.30
C HIS A 55 2.81 25.57 -14.50
N GLU A 56 1.89 25.12 -15.35
CA GLU A 56 0.59 25.76 -15.52
C GLU A 56 -0.23 25.70 -14.22
N ALA A 57 -0.24 24.52 -13.59
CA ALA A 57 -0.85 24.32 -12.28
C ALA A 57 -0.19 25.21 -11.20
N LEU A 58 1.15 25.26 -11.18
CA LEU A 58 1.93 26.04 -10.22
C LEU A 58 1.76 27.56 -10.37
N ASN A 59 1.59 28.05 -11.60
CA ASN A 59 1.34 29.46 -11.90
C ASN A 59 -0.09 29.86 -11.49
N SER A 60 -1.07 29.02 -11.77
CA SER A 60 -2.49 29.26 -11.44
C SER A 60 -2.89 28.82 -10.02
N ARG A 61 -1.91 28.50 -9.15
CA ARG A 61 -2.11 27.96 -7.78
C ARG A 61 -3.10 28.72 -6.89
N GLY A 62 -3.31 30.01 -7.12
CA GLY A 62 -4.33 30.81 -6.42
C GLY A 62 -5.75 30.29 -6.65
N VAL A 63 -6.10 30.00 -7.91
CA VAL A 63 -7.45 29.57 -8.33
C VAL A 63 -7.62 28.06 -8.44
N LEU A 64 -6.52 27.30 -8.38
CA LEU A 64 -6.52 25.83 -8.47
C LEU A 64 -6.29 25.14 -7.12
N THR A 65 -6.86 23.95 -6.94
CA THR A 65 -6.52 23.02 -5.88
C THR A 65 -5.40 22.12 -6.40
N LEU A 66 -4.21 22.22 -5.80
CA LEU A 66 -3.06 21.43 -6.21
C LEU A 66 -3.05 20.05 -5.54
N THR A 67 -2.82 19.01 -6.33
CA THR A 67 -2.62 17.61 -5.91
C THR A 67 -1.33 17.05 -6.51
N ASN A 68 -0.67 16.12 -5.81
CA ASN A 68 0.48 15.38 -6.33
C ASN A 68 0.09 13.89 -6.44
N PRO A 69 0.17 13.27 -7.64
CA PRO A 69 -0.16 11.85 -7.82
C PRO A 69 0.82 10.89 -7.14
N MET A 70 2.02 11.35 -6.76
CA MET A 70 3.00 10.57 -6.00
C MET A 70 3.14 11.07 -4.56
N LYS A 71 3.29 10.14 -3.62
CA LYS A 71 3.58 10.41 -2.20
C LYS A 71 4.70 9.49 -1.75
N HIS A 72 5.72 10.06 -1.10
CA HIS A 72 6.88 9.31 -0.59
C HIS A 72 7.54 8.38 -1.63
N SER A 73 7.65 8.85 -2.88
CA SER A 73 8.21 8.09 -4.01
C SER A 73 7.43 6.84 -4.44
N MET A 74 6.18 6.72 -4.00
CA MET A 74 5.20 5.73 -4.45
C MET A 74 4.05 6.43 -5.20
N VAL A 75 3.39 5.71 -6.11
CA VAL A 75 2.18 6.20 -6.77
C VAL A 75 1.00 6.08 -5.81
N ALA A 76 0.30 7.20 -5.59
CA ALA A 76 -0.87 7.31 -4.72
C ALA A 76 -2.18 7.47 -5.52
N ASP A 77 -2.11 8.05 -6.72
CA ASP A 77 -3.23 8.22 -7.64
C ASP A 77 -2.77 7.86 -9.07
N TRP A 78 -3.28 6.73 -9.57
CA TRP A 78 -2.90 6.21 -10.90
C TRP A 78 -3.59 6.95 -12.04
N ASP A 79 -4.85 7.36 -11.87
CA ASP A 79 -5.61 8.06 -12.90
C ASP A 79 -4.98 9.43 -13.16
N ALA A 80 -4.66 10.17 -12.08
CA ALA A 80 -3.94 11.44 -12.17
C ALA A 80 -2.54 11.29 -12.79
N LEU A 81 -1.85 10.18 -12.54
CA LEU A 81 -0.53 9.90 -13.12
C LEU A 81 -0.61 9.58 -14.62
N ILE A 82 -1.63 8.82 -15.05
CA ILE A 82 -1.88 8.52 -16.48
C ILE A 82 -2.14 9.82 -17.24
N CYS A 83 -3.02 10.69 -16.73
CA CYS A 83 -3.24 12.01 -17.34
C CYS A 83 -1.96 12.88 -17.36
N PHE A 84 -1.08 12.76 -16.35
CA PHE A 84 0.22 13.44 -16.36
C PHE A 84 1.14 12.93 -17.48
N TYR A 85 1.16 11.61 -17.75
CA TYR A 85 1.88 11.04 -18.90
C TYR A 85 1.26 11.46 -20.24
N GLU A 86 -0.06 11.48 -20.37
CA GLU A 86 -0.75 12.00 -21.57
C GLU A 86 -0.36 13.45 -21.85
N TYR A 87 -0.30 14.31 -20.84
CA TYR A 87 0.19 15.69 -20.95
C TYR A 87 1.68 15.72 -21.37
N ILE A 88 2.55 14.94 -20.73
CA ILE A 88 3.98 14.85 -21.09
C ILE A 88 4.17 14.49 -22.56
N PHE A 89 3.50 13.46 -23.05
CA PHE A 89 3.71 12.98 -24.42
C PHE A 89 3.03 13.88 -25.46
N SER A 90 1.79 14.32 -25.22
CA SER A 90 1.00 15.08 -26.21
C SER A 90 1.26 16.59 -26.22
N LYS A 91 1.68 17.20 -25.11
CA LYS A 91 1.89 18.65 -24.99
C LYS A 91 3.36 19.04 -24.88
N GLU A 92 4.09 18.40 -23.99
CA GLU A 92 5.47 18.82 -23.64
C GLU A 92 6.51 18.27 -24.63
N LEU A 93 6.40 16.98 -24.99
CA LEU A 93 7.29 16.34 -25.98
C LEU A 93 6.73 16.36 -27.39
N ASN A 94 5.40 16.40 -27.54
CA ASN A 94 4.67 16.27 -28.81
C ASN A 94 5.13 15.05 -29.64
N VAL A 95 5.00 13.86 -29.03
CA VAL A 95 5.45 12.56 -29.55
C VAL A 95 4.32 11.54 -29.61
N ASP A 96 4.32 10.70 -30.64
CA ASP A 96 3.54 9.46 -30.64
C ASP A 96 4.30 8.38 -29.85
N THR A 97 3.70 7.91 -28.75
CA THR A 97 4.27 6.87 -27.88
C THR A 97 4.45 5.53 -28.61
N LYS A 98 3.65 5.26 -29.65
CA LYS A 98 3.68 4.01 -30.42
C LYS A 98 4.95 3.85 -31.26
N GLU A 99 5.69 4.94 -31.48
CA GLU A 99 6.95 4.93 -32.23
C GLU A 99 8.20 5.11 -31.34
N GLN A 100 8.04 5.22 -30.01
CA GLN A 100 9.13 5.61 -29.09
C GLN A 100 9.46 4.53 -28.07
N SER A 101 10.74 4.15 -27.98
CA SER A 101 11.21 3.24 -26.91
C SER A 101 11.43 4.04 -25.62
N LEU A 102 10.94 3.54 -24.48
CA LEU A 102 10.83 4.33 -23.25
C LEU A 102 11.65 3.77 -22.08
N LEU A 103 12.65 4.50 -21.60
CA LEU A 103 13.36 4.20 -20.35
C LEU A 103 12.72 5.00 -19.20
N VAL A 104 12.29 4.30 -18.15
CA VAL A 104 11.61 4.89 -16.99
C VAL A 104 12.44 4.64 -15.73
N ALA A 105 12.90 5.72 -15.10
CA ALA A 105 13.60 5.66 -13.82
C ALA A 105 12.59 5.71 -12.66
N VAL A 106 12.69 4.76 -11.73
CA VAL A 106 11.81 4.62 -10.56
C VAL A 106 12.60 4.51 -9.25
N SER A 107 12.02 4.91 -8.13
CA SER A 107 12.71 4.87 -6.84
C SER A 107 12.95 3.43 -6.34
N SER A 108 14.04 3.23 -5.58
CA SER A 108 14.35 1.94 -4.94
C SER A 108 13.25 1.46 -3.99
N ILE A 109 12.44 2.36 -3.44
CA ILE A 109 11.32 2.01 -2.56
C ILE A 109 10.04 1.61 -3.33
N LEU A 110 9.98 1.79 -4.64
CA LEU A 110 8.78 1.49 -5.44
C LEU A 110 8.53 -0.03 -5.51
N PRO A 111 7.41 -0.56 -4.97
CA PRO A 111 7.15 -2.00 -4.93
C PRO A 111 7.06 -2.65 -6.31
N ALA A 112 7.39 -3.94 -6.40
CA ALA A 112 7.31 -4.71 -7.65
C ALA A 112 5.94 -4.61 -8.33
N THR A 113 4.84 -4.68 -7.55
CA THR A 113 3.46 -4.51 -8.05
C THR A 113 3.22 -3.14 -8.71
N GLN A 114 3.81 -2.06 -8.20
CA GLN A 114 3.71 -0.75 -8.84
C GLN A 114 4.62 -0.64 -10.09
N ARG A 115 5.75 -1.36 -10.13
CA ARG A 115 6.60 -1.47 -11.33
C ARG A 115 5.89 -2.25 -12.44
N GLU A 116 5.19 -3.33 -12.08
CA GLU A 116 4.34 -4.10 -13.00
C GLU A 116 3.18 -3.27 -13.55
N ASN A 117 2.47 -2.51 -12.71
CA ASN A 117 1.41 -1.60 -13.15
C ASN A 117 1.93 -0.52 -14.12
N LEU A 118 3.14 0.03 -13.89
CA LEU A 118 3.76 0.95 -14.84
C LEU A 118 4.02 0.26 -16.20
N ALA A 119 4.47 -1.00 -16.19
CA ALA A 119 4.63 -1.77 -17.44
C ALA A 119 3.30 -1.98 -18.16
N THR A 120 2.23 -2.35 -17.45
CA THR A 120 0.86 -2.44 -18.01
C THR A 120 0.42 -1.13 -18.63
N ILE A 121 0.56 0.00 -17.92
CA ILE A 121 0.15 1.32 -18.42
C ILE A 121 0.91 1.68 -19.71
N PHE A 122 2.24 1.51 -19.75
CA PHE A 122 3.00 1.87 -20.94
C PHE A 122 2.75 0.93 -22.13
N PHE A 123 2.58 -0.38 -21.91
CA PHE A 123 2.34 -1.33 -23.01
C PHE A 123 0.88 -1.41 -23.48
N GLU A 124 -0.10 -1.20 -22.61
CA GLU A 124 -1.52 -1.37 -22.92
C GLU A 124 -2.27 -0.06 -23.10
N THR A 125 -1.91 1.01 -22.37
CA THR A 125 -2.53 2.34 -22.53
C THR A 125 -1.78 3.20 -23.53
N PHE A 126 -0.45 3.27 -23.42
CA PHE A 126 0.39 4.07 -24.34
C PHE A 126 0.95 3.28 -25.53
N GLU A 127 0.71 1.97 -25.58
CA GLU A 127 1.12 1.07 -26.68
C GLU A 127 2.62 1.19 -27.06
N VAL A 128 3.52 1.41 -26.10
CA VAL A 128 4.94 1.61 -26.40
C VAL A 128 5.57 0.37 -27.07
N PRO A 129 6.41 0.52 -28.11
CA PRO A 129 7.03 -0.61 -28.80
C PRO A 129 8.05 -1.34 -27.93
N ALA A 130 8.75 -0.62 -27.04
CA ALA A 130 9.68 -1.17 -26.08
C ALA A 130 9.79 -0.31 -24.81
N LEU A 131 10.01 -0.96 -23.67
CA LEU A 131 10.09 -0.35 -22.34
C LEU A 131 11.32 -0.89 -21.59
N TYR A 132 11.92 -0.06 -20.73
CA TYR A 132 12.82 -0.53 -19.68
C TYR A 132 12.60 0.25 -18.39
N ILE A 133 12.31 -0.44 -17.29
CA ILE A 133 12.16 0.16 -15.96
C ILE A 133 13.44 -0.10 -15.18
N ILE A 134 14.09 0.97 -14.71
CA ILE A 134 15.35 0.91 -13.96
C ILE A 134 15.27 1.76 -12.70
N ASP A 135 16.02 1.37 -11.68
CA ASP A 135 16.07 2.08 -10.42
C ASP A 135 17.02 3.29 -10.46
N GLN A 136 16.55 4.42 -9.91
CA GLN A 136 17.20 5.73 -9.93
C GLN A 136 18.64 5.71 -9.39
N ALA A 137 18.93 4.85 -8.40
CA ALA A 137 20.26 4.77 -7.79
C ALA A 137 21.32 4.24 -8.76
N LEU A 138 21.02 3.18 -9.53
CA LEU A 138 21.95 2.68 -10.56
C LEU A 138 22.24 3.76 -11.61
N LEU A 139 21.21 4.47 -12.10
CA LEU A 139 21.40 5.53 -13.08
C LEU A 139 22.29 6.66 -12.55
N ALA A 140 22.12 7.06 -11.28
CA ALA A 140 22.99 8.06 -10.66
C ALA A 140 24.46 7.61 -10.60
N LEU A 141 24.71 6.32 -10.33
CA LEU A 141 26.06 5.74 -10.33
C LEU A 141 26.65 5.67 -11.75
N TYR A 142 25.88 5.20 -12.74
CA TYR A 142 26.29 5.16 -14.15
C TYR A 142 26.62 6.55 -14.69
N ALA A 143 25.85 7.57 -14.34
CA ALA A 143 26.12 8.96 -14.71
C ALA A 143 27.44 9.50 -14.13
N SER A 144 27.94 8.90 -13.04
CA SER A 144 29.26 9.19 -12.46
C SER A 144 30.41 8.37 -13.06
N ALA A 145 30.12 7.56 -14.09
CA ALA A 145 31.02 6.59 -14.72
C ALA A 145 31.59 5.54 -13.75
N ARG A 146 30.76 5.07 -12.80
CA ARG A 146 31.12 4.04 -11.80
C ARG A 146 30.16 2.86 -11.88
N THR A 147 30.64 1.69 -11.48
CA THR A 147 29.86 0.44 -11.34
C THR A 147 29.75 -0.04 -9.89
N THR A 148 30.62 0.46 -9.00
CA THR A 148 30.63 0.21 -7.55
C THR A 148 30.59 1.53 -6.81
N GLY A 149 29.75 1.64 -5.80
CA GLY A 149 29.63 2.82 -4.95
C GLY A 149 28.39 2.84 -4.06
N LEU A 150 28.38 3.79 -3.13
CA LEU A 150 27.25 4.07 -2.25
C LEU A 150 26.49 5.29 -2.77
N VAL A 151 25.30 5.09 -3.31
CA VAL A 151 24.47 6.18 -3.82
C VAL A 151 23.60 6.72 -2.71
N ILE A 152 23.65 8.03 -2.47
CA ILE A 152 22.78 8.74 -1.53
C ILE A 152 21.86 9.63 -2.37
N ASP A 153 20.65 9.16 -2.63
CA ASP A 153 19.62 9.90 -3.36
C ASP A 153 18.64 10.53 -2.38
N CYS A 154 18.70 11.86 -2.24
CA CYS A 154 17.80 12.64 -1.36
C CYS A 154 16.85 13.48 -2.23
N GLY A 155 15.70 12.89 -2.56
CA GLY A 155 14.65 13.51 -3.37
C GLY A 155 13.76 14.47 -2.58
N GLU A 156 12.55 14.71 -3.11
CA GLU A 156 11.50 15.46 -2.38
C GLU A 156 10.67 14.52 -1.49
N GLY A 157 10.38 13.29 -1.95
CA GLY A 157 9.51 12.34 -1.26
C GLY A 157 10.21 11.35 -0.32
N SER A 158 11.44 10.94 -0.65
CA SER A 158 12.21 9.95 0.11
C SER A 158 13.72 10.22 0.01
N THR A 159 14.46 9.64 0.96
CA THR A 159 15.91 9.52 0.95
C THR A 159 16.27 8.05 0.89
N CYS A 160 17.00 7.63 -0.15
CA CYS A 160 17.48 6.26 -0.30
C CYS A 160 19.01 6.23 -0.33
N ILE A 161 19.58 5.30 0.44
CA ILE A 161 21.00 4.99 0.46
C ILE A 161 21.15 3.58 -0.06
N THR A 162 21.77 3.45 -1.22
CA THR A 162 21.78 2.22 -2.01
C THR A 162 23.21 1.80 -2.30
N SER A 163 23.63 0.68 -1.71
CA SER A 163 24.95 0.09 -1.93
C SER A 163 24.94 -0.75 -3.21
N VAL A 164 25.81 -0.40 -4.14
CA VAL A 164 25.97 -1.10 -5.43
C VAL A 164 27.41 -1.61 -5.54
N PHE A 165 27.58 -2.87 -5.91
CA PHE A 165 28.89 -3.47 -6.19
C PHE A 165 28.85 -4.16 -7.56
N GLU A 166 29.74 -3.76 -8.47
CA GLU A 166 29.82 -4.28 -9.84
C GLU A 166 28.46 -4.34 -10.55
N THR A 167 27.67 -3.27 -10.41
CA THR A 167 26.27 -3.11 -10.89
C THR A 167 25.20 -3.94 -10.18
N TYR A 168 25.56 -4.81 -9.23
CA TYR A 168 24.62 -5.54 -8.39
C TYR A 168 24.17 -4.74 -7.16
N TYR A 169 22.88 -4.82 -6.84
CA TYR A 169 22.31 -4.27 -5.61
C TYR A 169 22.62 -5.13 -4.40
N ILE A 170 23.20 -4.53 -3.35
CA ILE A 170 23.28 -5.15 -2.02
C ILE A 170 21.95 -4.86 -1.30
N GLY A 171 20.87 -5.51 -1.72
CA GLY A 171 19.50 -5.21 -1.28
C GLY A 171 19.30 -5.21 0.25
N ALA A 172 20.00 -6.09 0.97
CA ALA A 172 19.98 -6.14 2.44
C ALA A 172 20.56 -4.88 3.11
N ALA A 173 21.48 -4.17 2.44
CA ALA A 173 22.11 -2.94 2.91
C ALA A 173 21.38 -1.66 2.47
N THR A 174 20.48 -1.74 1.50
CA THR A 174 19.69 -0.57 1.05
C THR A 174 18.86 0.00 2.21
N CYS A 175 18.94 1.31 2.40
CA CYS A 175 18.23 2.06 3.44
C CYS A 175 17.40 3.16 2.78
N CYS A 176 16.09 2.98 2.69
CA CYS A 176 15.17 4.04 2.27
C CYS A 176 14.37 4.57 3.46
N HIS A 177 14.15 5.89 3.48
CA HIS A 177 13.40 6.58 4.51
C HIS A 177 12.52 7.68 3.92
N MET A 178 11.32 7.87 4.46
CA MET A 178 10.34 8.86 3.95
C MET A 178 10.62 10.30 4.44
N ALA A 179 11.84 10.57 4.91
CA ALA A 179 12.27 11.90 5.35
C ALA A 179 13.20 12.49 4.29
N ALA A 180 12.79 13.59 3.66
CA ALA A 180 13.46 14.17 2.50
C ALA A 180 13.05 15.65 2.31
N GLY A 181 13.11 16.18 1.09
CA GLY A 181 12.82 17.58 0.78
C GLY A 181 11.46 18.09 1.26
N ASN A 182 10.39 17.30 1.15
CA ASN A 182 9.05 17.65 1.64
C ASN A 182 9.01 17.76 3.17
N THR A 183 9.77 16.90 3.86
CA THR A 183 9.91 16.95 5.33
C THR A 183 10.57 18.25 5.79
N VAL A 184 11.59 18.72 5.06
CA VAL A 184 12.19 20.05 5.26
C VAL A 184 11.18 21.17 4.96
N THR A 185 10.43 21.08 3.85
CA THR A 185 9.37 22.04 3.51
C THR A 185 8.32 22.14 4.63
N GLN A 186 7.87 20.99 5.16
CA GLN A 186 6.91 20.93 6.26
C GLN A 186 7.49 21.43 7.58
N HIS A 187 8.76 21.16 7.87
CA HIS A 187 9.40 21.68 9.08
C HIS A 187 9.53 23.22 9.01
N LEU A 188 9.96 23.76 7.86
CA LEU A 188 9.96 25.21 7.61
C LEU A 188 8.57 25.81 7.82
N LYS A 189 7.49 25.21 7.31
CA LYS A 189 6.10 25.66 7.57
C LYS A 189 5.72 25.69 9.06
N ARG A 190 6.37 24.91 9.93
CA ARG A 190 6.17 24.96 11.40
C ARG A 190 7.01 26.05 12.07
N LEU A 191 8.12 26.47 11.47
CA LEU A 191 9.01 27.54 11.97
C LEU A 191 8.55 28.94 11.53
N LEU A 192 8.03 29.09 10.31
CA LEU A 192 7.55 30.37 9.76
C LEU A 192 6.56 31.15 10.66
N PRO A 193 5.68 30.50 11.47
CA PRO A 193 4.82 31.20 12.42
C PRO A 193 5.59 31.95 13.53
N GLU A 194 6.82 31.56 13.87
CA GLU A 194 7.69 32.26 14.83
C GLU A 194 8.03 33.68 14.33
N ILE A 195 8.14 33.86 13.00
CA ILE A 195 8.38 35.15 12.33
C ILE A 195 7.10 35.75 11.71
N GLY A 196 5.93 35.35 12.19
CA GLY A 196 4.64 35.94 11.81
C GLY A 196 4.05 35.48 10.47
N CYS A 197 4.65 34.51 9.78
CA CYS A 197 4.16 33.98 8.51
C CYS A 197 3.44 32.63 8.71
N ARG A 198 2.21 32.50 8.22
CA ARG A 198 1.39 31.28 8.38
C ARG A 198 0.92 30.82 7.01
N LEU A 199 1.30 29.60 6.64
CA LEU A 199 1.09 29.00 5.33
C LEU A 199 0.33 27.67 5.52
N TYR A 200 -0.90 27.55 5.01
CA TYR A 200 -1.78 26.41 5.31
C TYR A 200 -2.10 25.57 4.07
N THR A 201 -2.53 26.22 2.99
CA THR A 201 -3.00 25.60 1.74
C THR A 201 -1.89 24.88 0.96
N SER A 202 -2.27 24.10 -0.06
CA SER A 202 -1.31 23.47 -0.98
C SER A 202 -0.58 24.49 -1.86
N ALA A 203 -1.25 25.57 -2.28
CA ALA A 203 -0.60 26.69 -2.98
C ALA A 203 0.48 27.38 -2.10
N GLU A 204 0.22 27.52 -0.81
CA GLU A 204 1.18 28.06 0.16
C GLU A 204 2.28 27.06 0.56
N HIS A 205 2.06 25.75 0.37
CA HIS A 205 3.12 24.75 0.52
C HIS A 205 4.20 24.91 -0.55
N GLU A 206 3.82 25.18 -1.80
CA GLU A 206 4.78 25.46 -2.88
C GLU A 206 5.60 26.75 -2.62
N ILE A 207 5.00 27.78 -2.01
CA ILE A 207 5.73 28.97 -1.57
C ILE A 207 6.78 28.60 -0.52
N ALA A 208 6.44 27.73 0.45
CA ALA A 208 7.42 27.25 1.43
C ALA A 208 8.54 26.42 0.78
N ARG A 209 8.25 25.66 -0.28
CA ARG A 209 9.25 24.92 -1.06
C ARG A 209 10.20 25.87 -1.81
N GLU A 210 9.68 26.94 -2.41
CA GLU A 210 10.47 27.98 -3.08
C GLU A 210 11.38 28.74 -2.09
N ILE A 211 10.87 29.03 -0.87
CA ILE A 211 11.67 29.61 0.23
C ILE A 211 12.79 28.65 0.64
N LYS A 212 12.50 27.36 0.83
CA LYS A 212 13.48 26.30 1.14
C LYS A 212 14.62 26.31 0.12
N GLU A 213 14.28 26.18 -1.16
CA GLU A 213 15.26 26.03 -2.24
C GLU A 213 16.15 27.26 -2.45
N ARG A 214 15.64 28.48 -2.21
CA ARG A 214 16.44 29.71 -2.33
C ARG A 214 17.26 30.03 -1.08
N THR A 215 16.66 29.98 0.11
CA THR A 215 17.20 30.64 1.31
C THR A 215 17.83 29.72 2.34
N CYS A 216 17.48 28.42 2.33
CA CYS A 216 17.94 27.47 3.34
C CYS A 216 19.33 26.92 3.02
N TYR A 217 20.04 26.52 4.06
CA TYR A 217 21.38 25.95 4.00
C TYR A 217 21.62 25.03 5.20
N VAL A 218 22.52 24.08 5.07
CA VAL A 218 22.95 23.19 6.16
C VAL A 218 24.13 23.85 6.88
N ALA A 219 24.03 24.01 8.20
CA ALA A 219 25.13 24.51 9.03
C ALA A 219 26.19 23.41 9.26
N MET A 220 27.48 23.78 9.31
CA MET A 220 28.57 22.86 9.64
C MET A 220 28.51 22.39 11.10
N ASP A 221 28.30 23.32 12.02
CA ASP A 221 27.95 23.05 13.42
C ASP A 221 26.67 23.82 13.73
N TYR A 222 25.59 23.08 13.99
CA TYR A 222 24.27 23.63 14.30
C TYR A 222 24.27 24.47 15.59
N GLN A 223 25.02 24.07 16.61
CA GLN A 223 25.07 24.75 17.91
C GLN A 223 25.89 26.04 17.84
N ASP A 224 26.97 26.04 17.07
CA ASP A 224 27.76 27.24 16.80
C ASP A 224 26.97 28.27 15.96
N GLU A 225 26.30 27.81 14.89
CA GLU A 225 25.50 28.70 14.04
C GLU A 225 24.28 29.29 14.77
N LEU A 226 23.66 28.51 15.66
CA LEU A 226 22.60 29.00 16.55
C LEU A 226 23.13 30.11 17.49
N LYS A 227 24.33 29.97 18.06
CA LYS A 227 24.96 31.01 18.89
C LYS A 227 25.26 32.28 18.08
N LYS A 228 25.85 32.15 16.88
CA LYS A 228 26.12 33.29 15.98
C LYS A 228 24.84 34.06 15.66
N SER A 229 23.76 33.35 15.33
CA SER A 229 22.47 33.97 15.03
C SER A 229 21.87 34.67 16.25
N LEU A 230 22.03 34.14 17.47
CA LEU A 230 21.62 34.82 18.71
C LEU A 230 22.46 36.08 18.99
N THR A 231 23.73 36.10 18.60
CA THR A 231 24.60 37.30 18.67
C THR A 231 24.43 38.27 17.50
N GLY A 232 23.49 38.01 16.57
CA GLY A 232 23.23 38.88 15.41
C GLY A 232 24.32 38.87 14.33
N GLN A 233 25.25 37.91 14.37
CA GLN A 233 26.34 37.81 13.39
C GLN A 233 25.89 37.21 12.05
N THR A 234 24.85 36.37 12.06
CA THR A 234 24.27 35.77 10.85
C THR A 234 23.23 36.73 10.26
N PRO A 235 23.44 37.32 9.06
CA PRO A 235 22.52 38.32 8.52
C PRO A 235 21.19 37.71 8.08
N PRO A 236 20.06 38.41 8.28
CA PRO A 236 18.76 37.98 7.78
C PRO A 236 18.74 37.98 6.24
N GLU A 237 18.12 36.96 5.63
CA GLU A 237 17.83 36.93 4.20
C GLU A 237 16.38 37.33 3.97
N VAL A 238 16.13 38.32 3.11
CA VAL A 238 14.80 38.84 2.84
C VAL A 238 14.17 38.11 1.66
N TYR A 239 13.02 37.48 1.88
CA TYR A 239 12.22 36.84 0.84
C TYR A 239 10.95 37.63 0.56
N SER A 240 10.66 37.92 -0.71
CA SER A 240 9.42 38.60 -1.12
C SER A 240 8.33 37.58 -1.44
N LEU A 241 7.24 37.60 -0.67
CA LEU A 241 6.05 36.79 -0.92
C LEU A 241 5.27 37.28 -2.16
N PRO A 242 4.47 36.43 -2.82
CA PRO A 242 3.71 36.81 -4.02
C PRO A 242 2.67 37.92 -3.82
N ASP A 243 2.32 38.24 -2.58
CA ASP A 243 1.42 39.34 -2.20
C ASP A 243 2.15 40.66 -1.88
N GLY A 244 3.48 40.71 -2.11
CA GLY A 244 4.31 41.87 -1.86
C GLY A 244 4.81 42.01 -0.42
N ARG A 245 4.46 41.11 0.51
CA ARG A 245 5.02 41.13 1.87
C ARG A 245 6.46 40.61 1.88
N HIS A 246 7.32 41.24 2.67
CA HIS A 246 8.69 40.78 2.88
C HIS A 246 8.82 39.94 4.15
N LEU A 247 9.59 38.86 4.08
CA LEU A 247 9.84 37.89 5.13
C LEU A 247 11.33 37.89 5.46
N ASN A 248 11.69 38.22 6.71
CA ASN A 248 13.08 38.23 7.15
C ASN A 248 13.43 36.89 7.79
N LEU A 249 14.18 36.05 7.07
CA LEU A 249 14.57 34.71 7.49
C LEU A 249 15.93 34.74 8.19
N THR A 250 16.00 34.17 9.39
CA THR A 250 17.20 34.11 10.24
C THR A 250 17.52 32.65 10.56
N THR A 251 17.13 32.15 11.75
CA THR A 251 17.44 30.80 12.23
C THR A 251 16.75 29.70 11.43
N GLU A 252 15.62 30.03 10.82
CA GLU A 252 14.73 29.10 10.10
C GLU A 252 15.47 28.46 8.91
N ARG A 253 16.42 29.21 8.32
CA ARG A 253 17.22 28.83 7.14
C ARG A 253 18.07 27.58 7.36
N PHE A 254 18.59 27.39 8.58
CA PHE A 254 19.40 26.22 8.94
C PHE A 254 18.70 25.26 9.91
N ARG A 255 17.76 25.74 10.73
CA ARG A 255 16.88 24.88 11.53
C ARG A 255 16.01 23.97 10.67
N ALA A 256 15.46 24.47 9.55
CA ALA A 256 14.60 23.67 8.68
C ALA A 256 15.30 22.41 8.09
N PRO A 257 16.51 22.48 7.51
CA PRO A 257 17.19 21.29 6.98
C PRO A 257 17.93 20.44 8.04
N GLU A 258 18.22 20.95 9.25
CA GLU A 258 18.85 20.17 10.32
C GLU A 258 18.06 18.89 10.68
N ILE A 259 16.74 18.88 10.44
CA ILE A 259 15.86 17.72 10.58
C ILE A 259 16.34 16.46 9.81
N LEU A 260 17.14 16.62 8.76
CA LEU A 260 17.72 15.51 7.99
C LEU A 260 18.95 14.89 8.64
N PHE A 261 19.66 15.64 9.49
CA PHE A 261 20.87 15.19 10.20
C PHE A 261 20.53 14.79 11.65
N SER A 262 19.82 15.67 12.37
CA SER A 262 19.55 15.56 13.80
C SER A 262 18.05 15.60 14.15
N PRO A 263 17.19 14.71 13.59
CA PRO A 263 15.74 14.72 13.84
C PRO A 263 15.35 14.63 15.32
N ASN A 264 16.17 13.96 16.13
CA ASN A 264 16.00 13.85 17.59
C ASN A 264 15.94 15.23 18.30
N LEU A 265 16.64 16.26 17.80
CA LEU A 265 16.60 17.62 18.37
C LEU A 265 15.20 18.25 18.29
N PHE A 266 14.38 17.77 17.37
CA PHE A 266 13.02 18.24 17.13
C PHE A 266 11.94 17.26 17.65
N GLY A 267 12.35 16.28 18.46
CA GLY A 267 11.45 15.27 19.02
C GLY A 267 10.93 14.25 18.01
N LEU A 268 11.69 14.00 16.94
CA LEU A 268 11.33 13.05 15.88
C LEU A 268 12.22 11.80 15.99
N GLU A 269 11.61 10.62 16.09
CA GLU A 269 12.31 9.36 16.40
C GLU A 269 12.97 8.67 15.19
N PHE A 270 12.93 9.27 14.00
CA PHE A 270 13.54 8.67 12.81
C PHE A 270 15.06 8.88 12.76
N LYS A 271 15.75 8.07 11.95
CA LYS A 271 17.20 8.18 11.77
C LYS A 271 17.58 9.29 10.79
N GLY A 272 18.50 10.16 11.18
CA GLY A 272 19.13 11.11 10.27
C GLY A 272 20.01 10.43 9.22
N ILE A 273 20.34 11.15 8.14
CA ILE A 273 21.08 10.66 6.97
C ILE A 273 22.37 9.92 7.36
N THR A 274 23.17 10.48 8.25
CA THR A 274 24.43 9.88 8.72
C THR A 274 24.20 8.52 9.42
N SER A 275 23.12 8.39 10.20
CA SER A 275 22.73 7.13 10.86
C SER A 275 22.13 6.11 9.88
N LEU A 276 21.52 6.57 8.80
CA LEU A 276 21.09 5.69 7.71
C LEU A 276 22.29 5.19 6.88
N ILE A 277 23.33 6.02 6.67
CA ILE A 277 24.56 5.64 5.97
C ILE A 277 25.33 4.60 6.77
N THR A 278 25.62 4.86 8.05
CA THR A 278 26.30 3.87 8.91
C THR A 278 25.48 2.58 9.01
N GLY A 279 24.16 2.67 9.18
CA GLY A 279 23.26 1.52 9.16
C GLY A 279 23.12 0.79 7.81
N SER A 280 23.57 1.38 6.70
CA SER A 280 23.76 0.71 5.41
C SER A 280 25.10 -0.03 5.38
N MET A 281 26.17 0.68 5.75
CA MET A 281 27.54 0.15 5.81
C MET A 281 27.68 -1.05 6.75
N ASP A 282 26.99 -1.03 7.91
CA ASP A 282 26.98 -2.14 8.87
C ASP A 282 26.38 -3.43 8.30
N ARG A 283 25.48 -3.31 7.32
CA ARG A 283 24.87 -4.44 6.60
C ARG A 283 25.63 -4.85 5.33
N CYS A 284 26.65 -4.08 4.93
CA CYS A 284 27.57 -4.49 3.88
C CYS A 284 28.67 -5.44 4.42
N PRO A 285 29.08 -6.45 3.65
CA PRO A 285 30.28 -7.24 3.92
C PRO A 285 31.50 -6.34 4.14
N THR A 286 32.37 -6.68 5.09
CA THR A 286 33.53 -5.87 5.51
C THR A 286 34.42 -5.47 4.34
N ASP A 287 34.66 -6.41 3.44
CA ASP A 287 35.63 -6.28 2.35
C ASP A 287 35.17 -5.26 1.31
N LEU A 288 33.86 -5.08 1.16
CA LEU A 288 33.25 -4.12 0.24
C LEU A 288 33.21 -2.70 0.82
N ARG A 289 33.34 -2.54 2.15
CA ARG A 289 33.16 -1.22 2.80
C ARG A 289 34.17 -0.19 2.30
N ASN A 290 35.42 -0.60 2.08
CA ASN A 290 36.47 0.24 1.51
C ASN A 290 36.08 0.80 0.14
N HIS A 291 35.55 -0.05 -0.74
CA HIS A 291 35.19 0.31 -2.11
C HIS A 291 33.91 1.14 -2.19
N LEU A 292 32.99 0.98 -1.24
CA LEU A 292 31.77 1.79 -1.14
C LEU A 292 32.08 3.19 -0.60
N LEU A 293 32.89 3.31 0.45
CA LEU A 293 33.26 4.59 1.07
C LEU A 293 34.19 5.45 0.21
N SER A 294 35.05 4.83 -0.61
CA SER A 294 35.82 5.54 -1.62
C SER A 294 34.98 6.01 -2.82
N ASN A 295 33.69 5.63 -2.88
CA ASN A 295 32.80 5.87 -4.01
C ASN A 295 31.39 6.26 -3.57
N ILE A 296 31.27 7.23 -2.66
CA ILE A 296 29.97 7.80 -2.31
C ILE A 296 29.52 8.77 -3.42
N VAL A 297 28.28 8.70 -3.88
CA VAL A 297 27.71 9.58 -4.93
C VAL A 297 26.43 10.23 -4.42
N LEU A 298 26.39 11.56 -4.41
CA LEU A 298 25.21 12.34 -4.03
C LEU A 298 24.29 12.58 -5.24
N SER A 299 23.00 12.29 -5.07
CA SER A 299 21.93 12.49 -6.05
C SER A 299 20.70 13.12 -5.39
N GLY A 300 19.82 13.71 -6.21
CA GLY A 300 18.53 14.24 -5.75
C GLY A 300 18.60 15.70 -5.32
N GLY A 301 17.49 16.42 -5.54
CA GLY A 301 17.43 17.88 -5.40
C GLY A 301 17.71 18.42 -4.00
N THR A 302 17.40 17.66 -2.94
CA THR A 302 17.62 18.11 -1.56
C THR A 302 19.11 18.16 -1.20
N THR A 303 19.96 17.40 -1.89
CA THR A 303 21.43 17.49 -1.72
C THR A 303 22.04 18.76 -2.33
N LEU A 304 21.26 19.62 -3.01
CA LEU A 304 21.71 20.93 -3.50
C LEU A 304 21.72 22.02 -2.42
N LEU A 305 21.17 21.76 -1.22
CA LEU A 305 21.24 22.71 -0.11
C LEU A 305 22.71 23.09 0.18
N ARG A 306 22.97 24.39 0.30
CA ARG A 306 24.32 24.93 0.55
C ARG A 306 24.88 24.34 1.86
N GLY A 307 26.12 23.87 1.88
CA GLY A 307 26.74 23.23 3.06
C GLY A 307 26.40 21.76 3.28
N PHE A 308 25.51 21.15 2.49
CA PHE A 308 25.07 19.76 2.69
C PHE A 308 26.21 18.74 2.53
N THR A 309 27.04 18.89 1.49
CA THR A 309 28.16 17.97 1.21
C THR A 309 29.22 18.06 2.29
N GLU A 310 29.53 19.28 2.72
CA GLU A 310 30.58 19.61 3.68
C GLU A 310 30.23 19.08 5.08
N ARG A 311 28.99 19.34 5.54
CA ARG A 311 28.46 18.81 6.82
C ARG A 311 28.45 17.28 6.81
N LEU A 312 27.98 16.68 5.71
CA LEU A 312 27.91 15.22 5.58
C LEU A 312 29.31 14.58 5.59
N MET A 313 30.29 15.20 4.94
CA MET A 313 31.67 14.71 4.94
C MET A 313 32.26 14.71 6.35
N GLU A 314 32.00 15.76 7.12
CA GLU A 314 32.56 15.90 8.47
C GLU A 314 31.88 14.94 9.46
N GLU A 315 30.54 14.81 9.44
CA GLU A 315 29.86 13.83 10.27
C GLU A 315 30.26 12.38 9.95
N LEU A 316 30.47 12.05 8.67
CA LEU A 316 30.92 10.71 8.30
C LEU A 316 32.36 10.43 8.75
N ARG A 317 33.27 11.41 8.72
CA ARG A 317 34.63 11.27 9.29
C ARG A 317 34.62 10.99 10.79
N VAL A 318 33.68 11.56 11.54
CA VAL A 318 33.57 11.34 12.99
C VAL A 318 32.98 9.96 13.32
N ASN A 319 32.06 9.45 12.48
CA ASN A 319 31.35 8.19 12.73
C ASN A 319 31.98 6.95 12.08
N ILE A 320 32.96 7.11 11.19
CA ILE A 320 33.65 6.03 10.46
C ILE A 320 35.11 5.99 10.92
N SER A 321 35.71 4.79 11.01
CA SER A 321 37.13 4.65 11.40
C SER A 321 38.06 5.48 10.51
N SER A 322 39.06 6.12 11.13
CA SER A 322 40.06 6.99 10.49
C SER A 322 40.81 6.33 9.33
N ASP A 323 40.86 5.00 9.33
CA ASP A 323 41.69 4.21 8.42
C ASP A 323 40.99 3.95 7.07
N LEU A 324 39.72 4.35 6.93
CA LEU A 324 38.88 4.09 5.77
C LEU A 324 38.86 5.29 4.80
N PRO A 325 39.11 5.10 3.49
CA PRO A 325 39.09 6.18 2.52
C PRO A 325 37.67 6.68 2.28
N LEU A 326 37.35 7.88 2.76
CA LEU A 326 36.06 8.54 2.55
C LEU A 326 36.13 9.56 1.41
N ILE A 327 35.44 9.29 0.30
CA ILE A 327 35.35 10.19 -0.86
C ILE A 327 33.89 10.36 -1.27
N ILE A 328 33.38 11.59 -1.15
CA ILE A 328 32.03 11.98 -1.57
C ILE A 328 32.11 12.71 -2.91
N SER A 329 31.50 12.13 -3.93
CA SER A 329 31.27 12.76 -5.23
C SER A 329 29.96 13.55 -5.19
N SER A 330 30.04 14.87 -5.36
CA SER A 330 28.89 15.77 -5.42
C SER A 330 28.80 16.47 -6.78
N PRO A 331 28.25 15.83 -7.83
CA PRO A 331 28.14 16.45 -9.15
C PRO A 331 27.40 17.79 -9.11
N PRO A 332 27.77 18.78 -9.94
CA PRO A 332 27.10 20.09 -9.96
C PRO A 332 25.66 20.00 -10.45
N HIS A 333 25.33 19.00 -11.28
CA HIS A 333 24.01 18.80 -11.88
C HIS A 333 23.20 17.67 -11.21
N ARG A 334 23.50 17.34 -9.94
CA ARG A 334 22.92 16.20 -9.19
C ARG A 334 21.39 16.18 -9.02
N GLN A 335 20.69 17.27 -9.35
CA GLN A 335 19.23 17.31 -9.49
C GLN A 335 18.65 16.49 -10.65
N TYR A 336 19.45 16.21 -11.70
CA TYR A 336 19.04 15.41 -12.86
C TYR A 336 20.08 14.34 -13.26
N THR A 337 21.05 14.03 -12.39
CA THR A 337 22.08 13.01 -12.65
C THR A 337 21.48 11.61 -12.90
N VAL A 338 20.36 11.27 -12.25
CA VAL A 338 19.53 10.10 -12.59
C VAL A 338 19.12 10.10 -14.06
N TRP A 339 18.47 11.16 -14.52
CA TRP A 339 18.02 11.29 -15.91
C TRP A 339 19.20 11.26 -16.90
N LEU A 340 20.33 11.89 -16.55
CA LEU A 340 21.55 11.86 -17.37
C LEU A 340 22.10 10.43 -17.51
N GLY A 341 22.08 9.64 -16.43
CA GLY A 341 22.45 8.22 -16.46
C GLY A 341 21.54 7.42 -17.38
N GLY A 342 20.22 7.69 -17.35
CA GLY A 342 19.25 7.12 -18.27
C GLY A 342 19.53 7.49 -19.73
N SER A 343 19.88 8.75 -20.00
CA SER A 343 20.23 9.25 -21.34
C SER A 343 21.48 8.58 -21.93
N VAL A 344 22.52 8.39 -21.11
CA VAL A 344 23.75 7.68 -21.49
C VAL A 344 23.47 6.18 -21.68
N LEU A 345 22.71 5.56 -20.78
CA LEU A 345 22.40 4.13 -20.84
C LEU A 345 21.54 3.78 -22.06
N ALA A 346 20.44 4.51 -22.29
CA ALA A 346 19.52 4.28 -23.40
C ALA A 346 20.12 4.58 -24.79
N SER A 347 21.18 5.39 -24.86
CA SER A 347 21.91 5.66 -26.12
C SER A 347 23.04 4.67 -26.40
N SER A 348 23.38 3.79 -25.46
CA SER A 348 24.42 2.78 -25.65
C SER A 348 23.95 1.65 -26.58
N GLN A 349 24.76 1.32 -27.60
CA GLN A 349 24.47 0.17 -28.47
C GLN A 349 24.41 -1.15 -27.69
N SER A 350 25.22 -1.28 -26.64
CA SER A 350 25.23 -2.44 -25.73
C SER A 350 23.95 -2.56 -24.89
N PHE A 351 23.14 -1.50 -24.80
CA PHE A 351 21.85 -1.52 -24.10
C PHE A 351 20.69 -2.03 -24.99
N THR A 352 20.88 -2.07 -26.33
CA THR A 352 19.91 -2.59 -27.31
C THR A 352 19.23 -3.93 -26.92
N PRO A 353 19.94 -4.97 -26.44
CA PRO A 353 19.31 -6.24 -26.07
C PRO A 353 18.58 -6.24 -24.71
N MET A 354 18.65 -5.17 -23.90
CA MET A 354 17.95 -5.10 -22.61
C MET A 354 16.53 -4.55 -22.72
N TRP A 355 16.14 -4.01 -23.88
CA TRP A 355 14.81 -3.48 -24.12
C TRP A 355 13.75 -4.57 -24.16
N ILE A 356 12.74 -4.47 -23.30
CA ILE A 356 11.60 -5.39 -23.29
C ILE A 356 10.62 -4.91 -24.35
N THR A 357 10.33 -5.74 -25.34
CA THR A 357 9.44 -5.39 -26.45
C THR A 357 7.97 -5.64 -26.10
N SER A 358 7.06 -4.94 -26.80
CA SER A 358 5.63 -5.19 -26.70
C SER A 358 5.24 -6.64 -27.06
N GLN A 359 6.05 -7.34 -27.88
CA GLN A 359 5.84 -8.75 -28.18
C GLN A 359 6.19 -9.64 -26.98
N GLU A 360 7.37 -9.46 -26.39
CA GLU A 360 7.79 -10.20 -25.19
C GLU A 360 6.83 -9.95 -24.02
N TYR A 361 6.36 -8.72 -23.83
CA TYR A 361 5.31 -8.41 -22.85
C TYR A 361 4.03 -9.24 -23.09
N LYS A 362 3.54 -9.32 -24.33
CA LYS A 362 2.33 -10.08 -24.69
C LYS A 362 2.50 -11.59 -24.56
N GLU A 363 3.71 -12.11 -24.73
CA GLU A 363 4.01 -13.54 -24.60
C GLU A 363 4.25 -13.96 -23.14
N LEU A 364 4.78 -13.04 -22.30
CA LEU A 364 5.37 -13.39 -21.00
C LEU A 364 4.70 -12.72 -19.79
N GLY A 365 3.86 -11.70 -20.00
CA GLY A 365 3.13 -10.97 -18.96
C GLY A 365 4.00 -10.02 -18.12
N THR A 366 3.33 -9.25 -17.26
CA THR A 366 3.93 -8.22 -16.39
C THR A 366 5.05 -8.77 -15.51
N ALA A 367 4.79 -9.83 -14.74
CA ALA A 367 5.71 -10.37 -13.74
C ALA A 367 7.08 -10.79 -14.32
N ARG A 368 7.12 -11.25 -15.59
CA ARG A 368 8.37 -11.66 -16.23
C ARG A 368 9.18 -10.48 -16.77
N THR A 369 8.55 -9.33 -17.04
CA THR A 369 9.27 -8.10 -17.43
C THR A 369 10.18 -7.60 -16.31
N TYR A 370 9.74 -7.71 -15.06
CA TYR A 370 10.55 -7.33 -13.92
C TYR A 370 11.75 -8.27 -13.72
N ALA A 371 11.53 -9.60 -13.81
CA ALA A 371 12.60 -10.60 -13.65
C ALA A 371 13.78 -10.40 -14.62
N LEU A 372 13.49 -10.17 -15.91
CA LEU A 372 14.53 -9.95 -16.94
C LEU A 372 15.38 -8.70 -16.66
N SER A 373 14.79 -7.64 -16.09
CA SER A 373 15.49 -6.40 -15.75
C SER A 373 16.53 -6.54 -14.63
N HIS A 374 16.53 -7.66 -13.89
CA HIS A 374 17.45 -7.91 -12.77
C HIS A 374 18.40 -9.09 -13.01
N GLU A 375 18.04 -10.07 -13.85
CA GLU A 375 18.95 -11.17 -14.19
C GLU A 375 20.04 -10.78 -15.21
N TRP A 376 19.73 -9.96 -16.22
CA TRP A 376 20.56 -9.84 -17.43
C TRP A 376 21.67 -8.78 -17.42
N LEU A 377 21.68 -7.85 -16.47
CA LEU A 377 22.80 -6.91 -16.28
C LEU A 377 24.13 -7.63 -15.97
N SER A 378 24.04 -8.84 -15.40
CA SER A 378 25.18 -9.72 -15.11
C SER A 378 26.02 -10.12 -16.33
N THR A 379 25.38 -10.32 -17.48
CA THR A 379 26.00 -10.90 -18.68
C THR A 379 26.79 -9.87 -19.50
N LEU A 380 26.42 -8.58 -19.39
CA LEU A 380 26.87 -7.52 -20.30
C LEU A 380 28.26 -6.93 -19.99
N LEU A 381 28.82 -7.22 -18.80
CA LEU A 381 30.06 -6.58 -18.31
C LEU A 381 31.12 -7.58 -17.80
N SER A 382 31.07 -8.84 -18.25
CA SER A 382 32.18 -9.80 -18.08
C SER A 382 33.47 -9.26 -18.72
N PRO A 383 34.61 -9.16 -18.00
CA PRO A 383 35.88 -8.67 -18.55
C PRO A 383 36.54 -9.55 -19.64
N ARG A 384 35.86 -10.57 -20.17
CA ARG A 384 36.43 -11.60 -21.06
C ARG A 384 35.83 -11.66 -22.48
N ALA A 385 34.97 -10.73 -22.87
CA ALA A 385 34.34 -10.71 -24.20
C ALA A 385 35.21 -10.07 -25.30
N THR A 386 36.50 -10.42 -25.40
CA THR A 386 37.33 -10.09 -26.57
C THR A 386 37.08 -11.10 -27.70
N ASN A 387 35.89 -11.04 -28.31
CA ASN A 387 35.58 -11.42 -29.71
C ASN A 387 34.05 -11.34 -29.94
N PRO A 388 33.57 -10.74 -31.04
CA PRO A 388 32.14 -10.71 -31.34
C PRO A 388 31.65 -12.07 -31.86
N PRO A 389 30.48 -12.57 -31.43
CA PRO A 389 29.86 -13.72 -32.07
C PRO A 389 29.30 -13.32 -33.44
N VAL A 390 29.73 -14.03 -34.49
CA VAL A 390 29.21 -13.89 -35.86
C VAL A 390 27.74 -14.36 -35.90
N PRO A 391 26.81 -13.62 -36.55
CA PRO A 391 25.41 -14.02 -36.61
C PRO A 391 25.22 -15.29 -37.46
N VAL A 392 24.76 -16.37 -36.84
CA VAL A 392 24.33 -17.58 -37.56
C VAL A 392 22.98 -17.32 -38.21
N GLN A 393 22.93 -17.33 -39.55
CA GLN A 393 21.68 -17.27 -40.30
C GLN A 393 20.92 -18.60 -40.20
N LEU A 394 19.67 -18.55 -39.75
CA LEU A 394 18.72 -19.66 -39.83
C LEU A 394 18.20 -19.84 -41.27
N SER A 395 19.01 -20.47 -42.12
CA SER A 395 18.52 -21.12 -43.34
C SER A 395 19.48 -22.22 -43.80
N GLN A 396 18.92 -23.30 -44.35
CA GLN A 396 19.59 -24.51 -44.84
C GLN A 396 20.22 -25.42 -43.75
N LEU A 397 19.51 -26.52 -43.46
CA LEU A 397 20.10 -27.86 -43.30
C LEU A 397 18.97 -28.91 -43.28
N SER A 398 18.35 -29.11 -44.45
CA SER A 398 17.83 -30.42 -44.82
C SER A 398 18.89 -31.10 -45.70
N GLN A 399 19.01 -32.42 -45.59
CA GLN A 399 19.99 -33.27 -46.29
C GLN A 399 21.46 -33.06 -45.85
N GLU A 400 21.95 -33.96 -44.98
CA GLU A 400 23.15 -34.77 -45.27
C GLU A 400 23.34 -35.86 -44.19
N ALA A 401 22.54 -36.91 -44.29
CA ALA A 401 22.77 -38.16 -43.56
C ALA A 401 23.14 -39.25 -44.58
N ARG A 402 24.45 -39.36 -44.89
CA ARG A 402 25.12 -40.51 -45.54
C ARG A 402 26.60 -40.18 -45.81
N HIS A 403 27.51 -40.71 -44.99
CA HIS A 403 28.55 -41.67 -45.39
C HIS A 403 29.66 -41.80 -44.32
N THR A 404 30.20 -43.01 -44.18
CA THR A 404 31.44 -43.40 -43.45
C THR A 404 31.55 -43.03 -41.95
N GLY A 405 31.78 -43.93 -40.98
CA GLY A 405 32.03 -45.39 -41.01
C GLY A 405 33.43 -45.73 -40.49
N SER A 406 33.52 -46.65 -39.51
CA SER A 406 34.74 -47.18 -38.85
C SER A 406 35.50 -46.16 -37.95
N GLN A 407 36.24 -46.53 -36.90
CA GLN A 407 36.40 -47.82 -36.19
C GLN A 407 36.91 -47.60 -34.74
N TRP A 408 36.36 -48.40 -33.82
CA TRP A 408 36.95 -49.03 -32.62
C TRP A 408 38.34 -48.62 -32.08
N GLY A 409 38.47 -48.55 -30.74
CA GLY A 409 39.78 -48.59 -30.07
C GLY A 409 39.81 -48.32 -28.55
N PHE A 410 39.39 -49.27 -27.71
CA PHE A 410 39.84 -49.32 -26.31
C PHE A 410 41.22 -50.00 -26.26
N ASN A 411 42.22 -49.41 -25.58
CA ASN A 411 42.81 -50.10 -24.41
C ASN A 411 43.72 -49.21 -23.55
N THR A 412 43.88 -49.66 -22.31
CA THR A 412 44.83 -49.16 -21.29
C THR A 412 46.25 -49.63 -21.53
N ASP A 413 47.27 -48.88 -21.07
CA ASP A 413 48.41 -49.46 -20.33
C ASP A 413 49.26 -48.40 -19.58
N LYS A 414 50.10 -48.88 -18.63
CA LYS A 414 50.89 -48.09 -17.65
C LYS A 414 52.42 -48.32 -17.82
N PRO A 415 53.33 -47.66 -17.04
CA PRO A 415 54.65 -47.20 -17.53
C PRO A 415 55.87 -48.02 -17.04
N PRO A 416 57.10 -47.58 -17.41
CA PRO A 416 58.17 -47.20 -16.46
C PRO A 416 58.77 -45.80 -16.79
N GLY A 417 59.38 -44.99 -15.90
CA GLY A 417 60.61 -45.15 -15.09
C GLY A 417 61.82 -44.48 -15.82
N LEU A 418 62.80 -43.77 -15.23
CA LEU A 418 63.18 -43.39 -13.85
C LEU A 418 64.20 -42.19 -13.88
N ASP A 419 64.83 -41.84 -12.73
CA ASP A 419 65.87 -40.81 -12.41
C ASP A 419 65.29 -39.57 -11.65
N GLU A 420 65.39 -39.44 -10.31
CA GLU A 420 66.56 -39.20 -9.41
C GLU A 420 67.31 -37.88 -9.69
N ALA A 421 67.50 -36.91 -8.77
CA ALA A 421 67.13 -36.76 -7.35
C ALA A 421 66.97 -35.23 -7.00
N ASN A 422 66.96 -34.66 -5.77
CA ASN A 422 67.35 -35.13 -4.43
C ASN A 422 66.72 -34.32 -3.23
N HIS A 423 67.26 -34.52 -2.02
CA HIS A 423 66.93 -34.05 -0.65
C HIS A 423 66.83 -32.52 -0.35
N THR A 424 66.16 -32.03 0.73
CA THR A 424 66.19 -32.49 2.15
C THR A 424 64.93 -32.23 3.04
N ASN A 425 64.63 -33.23 3.90
CA ASN A 425 63.99 -33.22 5.27
C ASN A 425 62.55 -32.67 5.47
N ARG A 426 61.54 -33.35 6.06
CA ARG A 426 61.37 -34.30 7.22
C ARG A 426 61.64 -33.71 8.63
N ALA A 427 60.95 -34.07 9.73
CA ALA A 427 59.58 -34.59 9.99
C ALA A 427 59.33 -34.80 11.53
N ASN A 428 58.09 -34.61 12.00
CA ASN A 428 57.39 -35.28 13.15
C ASN A 428 57.82 -35.11 14.64
N VAL A 429 56.81 -35.00 15.53
CA VAL A 429 56.44 -35.90 16.69
C VAL A 429 55.78 -35.19 17.91
N LEU A 430 54.44 -35.30 17.99
CA LEU A 430 53.51 -35.57 19.11
C LEU A 430 53.79 -35.25 20.63
N ASN A 431 52.81 -34.53 21.21
CA ASN A 431 52.06 -34.73 22.49
C ASN A 431 52.71 -34.77 23.90
N ARG A 432 52.12 -33.97 24.83
CA ARG A 432 51.37 -34.42 26.06
C ARG A 432 50.73 -33.26 26.88
N PHE A 433 49.43 -33.39 27.23
CA PHE A 433 48.65 -33.01 28.44
C PHE A 433 49.11 -31.85 29.40
N SER A 434 48.25 -31.06 30.09
CA SER A 434 46.80 -31.14 30.43
C SER A 434 46.25 -29.82 31.03
N GLY A 435 44.92 -29.53 30.96
CA GLY A 435 44.21 -28.86 32.07
C GLY A 435 43.10 -27.81 31.79
N ILE A 436 41.85 -28.18 32.13
CA ILE A 436 40.73 -27.34 32.63
C ILE A 436 39.78 -26.59 31.62
N MET A 437 38.53 -27.08 31.63
CA MET A 437 37.21 -26.50 31.27
C MET A 437 36.77 -26.29 29.80
N GLU A 438 35.55 -26.78 29.55
CA GLU A 438 34.74 -26.86 28.31
C GLU A 438 33.76 -25.64 28.19
N PRO A 439 32.83 -25.56 27.20
CA PRO A 439 32.59 -26.42 26.02
C PRO A 439 32.40 -25.69 24.66
N ALA A 440 32.78 -26.34 23.56
CA ALA A 440 31.98 -26.44 22.30
C ALA A 440 32.72 -27.20 21.18
N SER A 441 31.95 -27.95 20.38
CA SER A 441 32.26 -28.50 19.03
C SER A 441 33.57 -29.29 18.83
N VAL A 442 33.43 -30.59 18.57
CA VAL A 442 34.40 -31.43 17.84
C VAL A 442 33.68 -32.15 16.71
N ASP A 443 34.24 -32.05 15.50
CA ASP A 443 33.85 -32.83 14.32
C ASP A 443 34.08 -34.34 14.52
N SER A 444 33.23 -35.17 13.92
CA SER A 444 33.73 -36.41 13.29
C SER A 444 32.83 -36.93 12.17
N GLN A 445 33.45 -37.04 10.99
CA GLN A 445 33.27 -38.07 9.95
C GLN A 445 31.97 -38.92 9.94
N VAL A 446 31.23 -38.85 8.83
CA VAL A 446 30.84 -40.05 8.05
C VAL A 446 30.88 -39.70 6.56
N GLY A 447 31.51 -40.57 5.75
CA GLY A 447 31.35 -40.58 4.30
C GLY A 447 30.44 -41.73 3.84
N MET A 448 29.97 -41.64 2.59
CA MET A 448 29.21 -42.64 1.81
C MET A 448 27.66 -42.67 1.88
N THR A 449 27.08 -42.27 0.74
CA THR A 449 26.04 -42.96 -0.06
C THR A 449 24.59 -43.10 0.43
N SER A 450 23.72 -42.33 -0.24
CA SER A 450 22.45 -42.81 -0.83
C SER A 450 22.17 -41.98 -2.11
N ARG A 451 22.41 -42.52 -3.31
CA ARG A 451 21.42 -43.26 -4.11
C ARG A 451 19.99 -42.67 -4.05
N TYR A 452 19.75 -41.59 -4.80
CA TYR A 452 18.43 -41.39 -5.39
C TYR A 452 18.37 -42.15 -6.71
N ALA A 453 17.52 -43.17 -6.76
CA ALA A 453 17.30 -43.96 -7.96
C ALA A 453 16.47 -43.16 -8.98
N MET A 454 16.90 -43.19 -10.25
CA MET A 454 15.97 -42.95 -11.35
C MET A 454 14.90 -44.04 -11.31
N HIS A 455 13.63 -43.65 -11.22
CA HIS A 455 12.55 -44.45 -11.78
C HIS A 455 11.72 -43.57 -12.71
N PHE A 456 11.48 -44.10 -13.90
CA PHE A 456 10.66 -43.49 -14.93
C PHE A 456 9.26 -43.17 -14.39
N ILE A 457 8.76 -41.97 -14.67
CA ILE A 457 7.33 -41.71 -14.84
C ILE A 457 7.12 -41.38 -16.33
N SER A 458 6.06 -41.95 -16.88
CA SER A 458 5.85 -42.11 -18.31
C SER A 458 5.61 -40.81 -19.07
N SER A 459 6.00 -40.84 -20.35
CA SER A 459 5.49 -39.95 -21.38
C SER A 459 3.96 -39.99 -21.44
N ASP A 460 3.31 -38.83 -21.33
CA ASP A 460 1.97 -38.56 -21.89
C ASP A 460 1.73 -37.03 -21.98
N SER A 461 2.54 -36.35 -22.80
CA SER A 461 2.33 -34.95 -23.15
C SER A 461 1.36 -34.81 -24.32
N ALA A 462 0.05 -34.81 -24.05
CA ALA A 462 -0.97 -34.53 -25.06
C ALA A 462 -0.91 -33.04 -25.48
N ALA A 463 -0.24 -32.74 -26.59
CA ALA A 463 -0.16 -31.39 -27.13
C ALA A 463 -1.53 -30.91 -27.66
N PRO A 464 -2.01 -29.70 -27.30
CA PRO A 464 -3.29 -29.18 -27.78
C PRO A 464 -3.20 -28.76 -29.26
N VAL A 465 -4.01 -29.39 -30.12
CA VAL A 465 -4.10 -29.02 -31.54
C VAL A 465 -5.05 -27.84 -31.71
N CYS A 466 -4.50 -26.63 -31.83
CA CYS A 466 -5.28 -25.40 -32.01
C CYS A 466 -5.82 -25.27 -33.45
N LEU A 467 -7.13 -25.39 -33.63
CA LEU A 467 -7.79 -25.27 -34.94
C LEU A 467 -8.21 -23.81 -35.20
N ARG A 468 -7.46 -23.10 -36.06
CA ARG A 468 -7.62 -21.66 -36.31
C ARG A 468 -8.63 -21.41 -37.44
N ILE A 469 -9.85 -20.99 -37.10
CA ILE A 469 -10.87 -20.61 -38.10
C ILE A 469 -10.86 -19.08 -38.28
N ARG A 470 -10.60 -18.63 -39.51
CA ARG A 470 -10.52 -17.22 -39.88
C ARG A 470 -11.90 -16.72 -40.34
N VAL A 471 -12.54 -15.87 -39.55
CA VAL A 471 -13.78 -15.19 -39.95
C VAL A 471 -13.41 -13.88 -40.64
N THR A 472 -13.99 -13.60 -41.81
CA THR A 472 -13.80 -12.35 -42.55
C THR A 472 -14.57 -11.22 -41.87
N GLY A 473 -13.98 -10.62 -40.84
CA GLY A 473 -14.61 -9.59 -40.01
C GLY A 473 -13.97 -9.42 -38.63
N GLY A 474 -12.65 -9.26 -38.56
CA GLY A 474 -11.94 -8.75 -37.36
C GLY A 474 -11.70 -9.71 -36.20
N SER A 475 -12.60 -10.66 -35.91
CA SER A 475 -12.50 -11.49 -34.69
C SER A 475 -11.93 -12.89 -34.93
N ILE A 476 -10.90 -13.25 -34.16
CA ILE A 476 -10.34 -14.62 -34.10
C ILE A 476 -10.95 -15.33 -32.88
N VAL A 477 -11.56 -16.49 -33.10
CA VAL A 477 -11.99 -17.40 -32.01
C VAL A 477 -11.07 -18.61 -31.99
N CYS A 478 -10.28 -18.75 -30.93
CA CYS A 478 -9.52 -19.97 -30.67
C CYS A 478 -10.35 -20.90 -29.77
N VAL A 479 -10.54 -22.15 -30.20
CA VAL A 479 -11.13 -23.20 -29.37
C VAL A 479 -10.05 -24.26 -29.15
N ALA A 480 -9.56 -24.34 -27.92
CA ALA A 480 -8.66 -25.41 -27.50
C ALA A 480 -9.48 -26.65 -27.10
N TYR A 481 -8.98 -27.83 -27.46
CA TYR A 481 -9.46 -29.10 -26.91
C TYR A 481 -8.27 -29.93 -26.45
N THR A 482 -8.42 -30.62 -25.33
CA THR A 482 -7.52 -31.70 -24.92
C THR A 482 -8.08 -33.01 -25.45
N GLN A 483 -7.25 -33.82 -26.09
CA GLN A 483 -7.64 -35.14 -26.55
C GLN A 483 -7.76 -36.07 -25.33
N THR A 484 -8.88 -36.77 -25.17
CA THR A 484 -8.98 -37.87 -24.20
C THR A 484 -8.12 -39.05 -24.67
N PRO A 485 -7.51 -39.83 -23.77
CA PRO A 485 -6.59 -40.91 -24.14
C PRO A 485 -7.23 -42.04 -24.97
N GLU A 486 -8.57 -42.11 -25.03
CA GLU A 486 -9.29 -42.91 -26.02
C GLU A 486 -9.56 -42.09 -27.29
N GLY A 487 -8.80 -42.35 -28.36
CA GLY A 487 -8.87 -41.62 -29.63
C GLY A 487 -10.15 -41.85 -30.45
N LYS A 488 -11.27 -41.20 -30.06
CA LYS A 488 -12.52 -41.15 -30.83
C LYS A 488 -12.80 -39.74 -31.35
N ALA A 489 -13.06 -39.61 -32.65
CA ALA A 489 -13.39 -38.33 -33.29
C ALA A 489 -14.77 -37.80 -32.85
N PRO A 490 -14.97 -36.46 -32.80
CA PRO A 490 -16.24 -35.86 -32.39
C PRO A 490 -17.38 -36.20 -33.37
N SER A 491 -18.58 -36.43 -32.82
CA SER A 491 -19.72 -36.92 -33.60
C SER A 491 -20.36 -35.84 -34.49
N THR A 492 -21.04 -36.29 -35.56
CA THR A 492 -21.75 -35.45 -36.54
C THR A 492 -22.84 -34.56 -35.93
N ALA A 493 -23.27 -34.82 -34.69
CA ALA A 493 -24.20 -33.96 -33.97
C ALA A 493 -23.55 -32.62 -33.57
N PHE A 494 -22.28 -32.61 -33.15
CA PHE A 494 -21.57 -31.40 -32.74
C PHE A 494 -21.44 -30.39 -33.89
N TYR A 495 -21.05 -30.88 -35.08
CA TYR A 495 -20.98 -30.06 -36.31
C TYR A 495 -22.35 -29.51 -36.75
N ARG A 496 -23.45 -30.20 -36.45
CA ARG A 496 -24.81 -29.69 -36.72
C ARG A 496 -25.20 -28.57 -35.76
N THR A 497 -24.88 -28.69 -34.47
CA THR A 497 -25.14 -27.63 -33.46
C THR A 497 -24.38 -26.34 -33.78
N VAL A 498 -23.10 -26.43 -34.16
CA VAL A 498 -22.29 -25.27 -34.53
C VAL A 498 -22.81 -24.61 -35.82
N ARG A 499 -23.25 -25.39 -36.83
CA ARG A 499 -23.91 -24.85 -38.03
C ARG A 499 -25.26 -24.20 -37.73
N ALA A 500 -26.05 -24.74 -36.80
CA ALA A 500 -27.35 -24.17 -36.42
C ALA A 500 -27.18 -22.82 -35.71
N LEU A 501 -26.21 -22.70 -34.80
CA LEU A 501 -25.84 -21.43 -34.16
C LEU A 501 -25.34 -20.39 -35.18
N HIS A 502 -24.55 -20.81 -36.17
CA HIS A 502 -24.08 -19.93 -37.25
C HIS A 502 -25.23 -19.44 -38.16
N ALA A 503 -26.25 -20.27 -38.41
CA ALA A 503 -27.43 -19.89 -39.19
C ALA A 503 -28.33 -18.90 -38.42
N ALA A 504 -28.53 -19.11 -37.12
CA ALA A 504 -29.37 -18.25 -36.27
C ALA A 504 -28.81 -16.82 -36.09
N ALA A 505 -27.50 -16.64 -36.22
CA ALA A 505 -26.83 -15.34 -36.06
C ALA A 505 -27.02 -14.38 -37.25
N TYR A 506 -27.46 -14.86 -38.43
CA TYR A 506 -27.38 -14.10 -39.68
C TYR A 506 -28.70 -13.47 -40.17
N THR A 507 -29.84 -13.77 -39.56
CA THR A 507 -31.17 -13.31 -40.02
C THR A 507 -31.85 -12.35 -39.05
N ARG A 508 -31.78 -11.04 -39.33
CA ARG A 508 -32.59 -10.01 -38.66
C ARG A 508 -34.05 -10.03 -39.16
N THR A 509 -34.90 -10.85 -38.55
CA THR A 509 -36.37 -10.64 -38.51
C THR A 509 -37.03 -11.55 -37.47
N PHE A 510 -37.73 -10.95 -36.51
CA PHE A 510 -38.87 -11.54 -35.80
C PHE A 510 -40.03 -10.56 -35.98
N PRO A 511 -41.26 -11.01 -36.29
CA PRO A 511 -41.96 -12.00 -35.46
C PRO A 511 -42.70 -13.12 -36.20
N THR A 512 -43.35 -13.98 -35.40
CA THR A 512 -44.35 -15.04 -35.69
C THR A 512 -43.87 -16.49 -35.71
N ILE A 513 -44.83 -17.40 -35.46
CA ILE A 513 -44.74 -18.86 -35.36
C ILE A 513 -44.14 -19.41 -34.05
N LEU A 514 -44.94 -19.35 -32.98
CA LEU A 514 -45.09 -20.47 -32.06
C LEU A 514 -46.57 -20.86 -32.02
N SER A 515 -46.94 -21.89 -32.77
CA SER A 515 -48.29 -22.46 -32.73
C SER A 515 -48.24 -23.97 -32.54
N ARG A 516 -48.68 -24.39 -31.35
CA ARG A 516 -49.26 -25.70 -31.00
C ARG A 516 -48.37 -26.95 -31.02
N ARG A 517 -48.60 -27.77 -29.98
CA ARG A 517 -48.32 -29.21 -29.83
C ARG A 517 -46.84 -29.59 -29.66
N ASP A 518 -46.44 -30.42 -28.70
CA ASP A 518 -47.15 -31.03 -27.56
C ASP A 518 -46.17 -31.18 -26.39
N LEU A 519 -46.65 -31.04 -25.15
CA LEU A 519 -46.36 -31.92 -24.00
C LEU A 519 -47.12 -31.42 -22.77
N SER A 520 -47.83 -32.34 -22.12
CA SER A 520 -48.89 -32.07 -21.17
C SER A 520 -48.40 -31.76 -19.74
N VAL A 521 -49.23 -31.01 -19.04
CA VAL A 521 -49.13 -30.66 -17.63
C VAL A 521 -49.67 -31.80 -16.77
N GLU A 522 -49.02 -32.10 -15.65
CA GLU A 522 -49.71 -32.55 -14.44
C GLU A 522 -49.33 -31.63 -13.25
N TYR A 523 -50.34 -31.33 -12.45
CA TYR A 523 -50.35 -30.37 -11.34
C TYR A 523 -50.37 -31.14 -10.01
N TYR A 524 -49.89 -30.55 -8.91
CA TYR A 524 -50.71 -30.41 -7.70
C TYR A 524 -50.21 -29.27 -6.80
N GLU A 525 -51.11 -28.72 -6.00
CA GLU A 525 -51.01 -27.38 -5.39
C GLU A 525 -50.36 -27.32 -4.00
N ALA A 526 -49.71 -26.19 -3.71
CA ALA A 526 -49.78 -25.53 -2.40
C ALA A 526 -49.78 -24.00 -2.61
N LYS A 527 -50.59 -23.27 -1.83
CA LYS A 527 -51.02 -21.89 -2.13
C LYS A 527 -50.38 -20.83 -1.21
N LYS A 528 -50.24 -19.62 -1.79
CA LYS A 528 -50.22 -18.27 -1.15
C LYS A 528 -49.12 -17.93 -0.12
N GLU A 529 -48.20 -17.03 -0.50
CA GLU A 529 -48.25 -15.59 -0.14
C GLU A 529 -47.07 -14.80 -0.78
N ALA A 530 -47.33 -13.99 -1.81
CA ALA A 530 -46.35 -13.00 -2.36
C ALA A 530 -47.01 -11.98 -3.35
N GLY A 531 -48.22 -11.51 -3.04
CA GLY A 531 -49.01 -10.66 -3.95
C GLY A 531 -48.64 -9.17 -3.95
N SER A 532 -47.40 -8.79 -4.27
CA SER A 532 -47.06 -7.36 -4.46
C SER A 532 -45.91 -7.01 -5.42
N ALA A 533 -45.03 -7.95 -5.78
CA ALA A 533 -43.87 -7.67 -6.65
C ALA A 533 -44.22 -7.53 -8.15
N ALA A 534 -45.06 -8.42 -8.68
CA ALA A 534 -45.35 -8.51 -10.12
C ALA A 534 -46.13 -7.30 -10.68
N ALA A 535 -46.87 -6.56 -9.84
CA ALA A 535 -47.63 -5.38 -10.25
C ALA A 535 -46.74 -4.17 -10.53
N ARG A 536 -45.63 -4.00 -9.79
CA ARG A 536 -44.71 -2.87 -9.94
C ARG A 536 -43.84 -2.97 -11.20
N GLN A 537 -43.51 -4.19 -11.65
CA GLN A 537 -42.70 -4.40 -12.85
C GLN A 537 -43.46 -4.07 -14.15
N HIS A 538 -44.74 -4.42 -14.27
CA HIS A 538 -45.54 -4.07 -15.46
C HIS A 538 -45.69 -2.55 -15.64
N GLN A 539 -45.95 -1.82 -14.55
CA GLN A 539 -46.14 -0.37 -14.61
C GLN A 539 -44.88 0.39 -15.08
N CYS A 540 -43.69 -0.20 -14.90
CA CYS A 540 -42.42 0.37 -15.35
C CYS A 540 -42.21 0.17 -16.87
N PHE A 541 -42.58 -0.99 -17.41
CA PHE A 541 -42.45 -1.29 -18.84
C PHE A 541 -43.35 -0.40 -19.73
N ASP A 542 -44.59 -0.13 -19.31
CA ASP A 542 -45.50 0.72 -20.08
C ASP A 542 -45.06 2.21 -20.08
N GLN A 543 -44.44 2.70 -19.01
CA GLN A 543 -43.86 4.05 -18.97
C GLN A 543 -42.66 4.21 -19.93
N ILE A 544 -41.84 3.16 -20.07
CA ILE A 544 -40.72 3.14 -21.03
C ILE A 544 -41.27 3.10 -22.47
N ARG A 545 -42.32 2.31 -22.72
CA ARG A 545 -42.98 2.20 -24.03
C ARG A 545 -43.62 3.52 -24.48
N ALA A 546 -44.29 4.23 -23.58
CA ALA A 546 -44.90 5.54 -23.85
C ALA A 546 -43.85 6.61 -24.21
N ARG A 547 -42.69 6.61 -23.56
CA ARG A 547 -41.59 7.55 -23.88
C ARG A 547 -40.96 7.28 -25.25
N TYR A 548 -40.90 6.02 -25.69
CA TYR A 548 -40.35 5.68 -27.00
C TYR A 548 -41.23 6.15 -28.18
N LEU A 549 -42.56 6.08 -28.07
CA LEU A 549 -43.47 6.57 -29.12
C LEU A 549 -43.37 8.10 -29.31
N HIS A 550 -43.21 8.86 -28.23
CA HIS A 550 -43.10 10.32 -28.29
C HIS A 550 -41.85 10.81 -29.06
N ILE A 551 -40.76 10.05 -29.00
CA ILE A 551 -39.49 10.38 -29.67
C ILE A 551 -39.59 10.10 -31.19
N ASP A 552 -40.33 9.07 -31.60
CA ASP A 552 -40.48 8.74 -33.03
C ASP A 552 -41.43 9.69 -33.77
N GLN A 553 -42.43 10.25 -33.08
CA GLN A 553 -43.26 11.33 -33.62
C GLN A 553 -42.48 12.65 -33.78
N ALA A 554 -41.61 13.00 -32.83
CA ALA A 554 -40.79 14.21 -32.92
C ALA A 554 -39.83 14.23 -34.12
N LYS A 555 -39.36 13.05 -34.57
CA LYS A 555 -38.47 12.91 -35.74
C LYS A 555 -39.13 13.17 -37.09
N ARG A 556 -40.47 13.09 -37.20
CA ARG A 556 -41.18 13.22 -38.49
C ARG A 556 -41.56 14.67 -38.85
N ASN A 557 -41.43 15.61 -37.91
CA ASN A 557 -41.94 16.98 -38.04
C ASN A 557 -40.86 18.05 -38.29
N LEU A 558 -39.60 17.67 -38.55
CA LEU A 558 -38.50 18.61 -38.81
C LEU A 558 -37.87 18.38 -40.19
N SER A 559 -38.43 19.07 -41.19
CA SER A 559 -37.95 19.09 -42.58
C SER A 559 -37.20 20.39 -42.88
N LEU A 560 -35.87 20.35 -42.90
CA LEU A 560 -35.00 21.43 -43.43
C LEU A 560 -33.86 20.86 -44.27
N SER A 561 -33.34 21.69 -45.17
CA SER A 561 -32.64 21.30 -46.41
C SER A 561 -31.14 20.97 -46.28
N PRO A 562 -30.57 20.22 -47.24
CA PRO A 562 -29.18 19.76 -47.16
C PRO A 562 -28.21 20.71 -47.87
N GLN A 563 -27.49 21.57 -47.13
CA GLN A 563 -26.21 22.13 -47.55
C GLN A 563 -25.41 22.72 -46.39
N LYS A 564 -24.10 22.43 -46.34
CA LYS A 564 -23.09 22.89 -45.36
C LYS A 564 -23.30 22.46 -43.89
N THR A 565 -22.76 21.29 -43.51
CA THR A 565 -22.12 21.00 -42.20
C THR A 565 -21.63 19.54 -42.14
N THR A 566 -20.39 19.26 -42.56
CA THR A 566 -19.78 17.92 -42.42
C THR A 566 -18.96 17.73 -41.15
N ASP A 567 -18.48 18.81 -40.51
CA ASP A 567 -17.45 18.72 -39.45
C ASP A 567 -17.95 18.89 -38.00
N ARG A 568 -19.24 18.60 -37.72
CA ARG A 568 -19.80 18.79 -36.35
C ARG A 568 -20.72 17.70 -35.80
N TRP A 569 -20.85 16.56 -36.48
CA TRP A 569 -21.79 15.50 -36.06
C TRP A 569 -21.16 14.14 -35.68
N PHE A 570 -19.86 13.92 -35.92
CA PHE A 570 -19.22 12.64 -35.53
C PHE A 570 -19.06 12.46 -34.01
N VAL A 571 -18.91 13.54 -33.25
CA VAL A 571 -18.57 13.52 -31.80
C VAL A 571 -19.76 13.19 -30.88
N LYS A 572 -20.98 12.97 -31.41
CA LYS A 572 -22.19 12.69 -30.58
C LYS A 572 -22.76 11.27 -30.67
N THR A 573 -22.12 10.37 -31.43
CA THR A 573 -22.63 9.01 -31.64
C THR A 573 -21.96 7.94 -30.78
N GLU A 574 -20.72 8.14 -30.34
CA GLU A 574 -19.97 7.14 -29.54
C GLU A 574 -20.49 7.03 -28.10
N TYR A 575 -20.97 8.14 -27.51
CA TYR A 575 -21.47 8.17 -26.14
C TYR A 575 -22.71 7.28 -25.88
N TYR A 576 -23.40 6.85 -26.94
CA TYR A 576 -24.54 5.92 -26.85
C TYR A 576 -24.16 4.44 -27.07
N TRP A 577 -22.99 4.13 -27.63
CA TRP A 577 -22.51 2.75 -27.77
C TRP A 577 -21.92 2.19 -26.47
N VAL A 578 -21.21 3.02 -25.69
CA VAL A 578 -20.63 2.64 -24.39
C VAL A 578 -21.69 2.13 -23.41
N ASN A 579 -22.92 2.67 -23.45
CA ASN A 579 -24.02 2.20 -22.60
C ASN A 579 -24.73 0.94 -23.12
N LEU A 580 -24.55 0.55 -24.39
CA LEU A 580 -25.10 -0.73 -24.89
C LEU A 580 -24.18 -1.90 -24.51
N ILE A 581 -22.86 -1.67 -24.46
CA ILE A 581 -21.85 -2.66 -24.05
C ILE A 581 -21.96 -2.97 -22.54
N ARG A 582 -22.44 -2.03 -21.71
CA ARG A 582 -22.73 -2.29 -20.28
C ARG A 582 -23.84 -3.31 -20.01
N HIS A 583 -24.68 -3.64 -21.00
CA HIS A 583 -25.80 -4.59 -20.82
C HIS A 583 -25.54 -6.00 -21.40
N SER A 584 -24.37 -6.28 -22.01
CA SER A 584 -24.03 -7.61 -22.52
C SER A 584 -23.53 -8.59 -21.43
N ALA A 585 -23.15 -8.11 -20.25
CA ALA A 585 -22.81 -8.95 -19.09
C ALA A 585 -23.94 -9.91 -18.72
N SER A 586 -25.21 -9.47 -18.85
CA SER A 586 -26.39 -10.29 -18.63
C SER A 586 -26.52 -11.45 -19.64
N TYR A 587 -25.92 -11.35 -20.83
CA TYR A 587 -25.99 -12.39 -21.87
C TYR A 587 -25.03 -13.54 -21.56
N ILE A 588 -23.83 -13.23 -21.04
CA ILE A 588 -22.88 -14.24 -20.54
C ILE A 588 -23.47 -14.98 -19.33
N ALA A 589 -24.09 -14.23 -18.39
CA ALA A 589 -24.81 -14.83 -17.27
C ALA A 589 -25.96 -15.75 -17.72
N PHE A 590 -26.72 -15.38 -18.76
CA PHE A 590 -27.83 -16.20 -19.26
C PHE A 590 -27.35 -17.52 -19.87
N VAL A 591 -26.22 -17.53 -20.58
CA VAL A 591 -25.61 -18.75 -21.13
C VAL A 591 -25.06 -19.65 -20.01
N ALA A 592 -24.40 -19.06 -18.99
CA ALA A 592 -23.91 -19.81 -17.83
C ALA A 592 -25.06 -20.43 -17.00
N ILE A 593 -26.17 -19.71 -16.82
CA ILE A 593 -27.37 -20.21 -16.11
C ILE A 593 -28.09 -21.30 -16.92
N ALA A 594 -28.15 -21.18 -18.26
CA ALA A 594 -28.72 -22.20 -19.13
C ALA A 594 -27.94 -23.53 -19.06
N LEU A 595 -26.61 -23.48 -19.05
CA LEU A 595 -25.74 -24.66 -18.90
C LEU A 595 -25.87 -25.31 -17.51
N LYS A 596 -26.20 -24.52 -16.46
CA LYS A 596 -26.40 -25.01 -15.09
C LYS A 596 -27.66 -25.88 -14.91
N LYS A 597 -28.61 -25.86 -15.86
CA LYS A 597 -29.92 -26.55 -15.73
C LYS A 597 -29.99 -27.93 -16.39
N HIS A 598 -28.98 -28.33 -17.17
CA HIS A 598 -28.90 -29.62 -17.85
C HIS A 598 -27.56 -30.32 -17.62
N ASN A 599 -27.35 -30.88 -16.42
CA ASN A 599 -26.36 -31.94 -16.24
C ASN A 599 -26.79 -32.94 -15.16
N ARG A 600 -27.40 -34.06 -15.59
CA ARG A 600 -27.49 -35.29 -14.80
C ARG A 600 -26.18 -36.07 -14.97
N CYS A 601 -25.17 -35.77 -14.16
CA CYS A 601 -23.97 -36.61 -14.07
C CYS A 601 -23.43 -36.65 -12.64
N ARG A 602 -23.62 -37.77 -11.93
CA ARG A 602 -23.18 -37.98 -10.54
C ARG A 602 -21.74 -38.53 -10.47
N SER A 603 -20.77 -37.83 -11.06
CA SER A 603 -19.36 -38.28 -11.02
C SER A 603 -18.33 -37.23 -11.48
N CYS A 604 -18.59 -35.93 -11.25
CA CYS A 604 -17.57 -34.88 -11.42
C CYS A 604 -17.46 -34.02 -10.17
N SER A 605 -16.68 -34.48 -9.20
CA SER A 605 -16.21 -33.69 -8.05
C SER A 605 -15.11 -32.74 -8.51
N LEU A 606 -15.47 -31.65 -9.18
CA LEU A 606 -14.50 -30.62 -9.54
C LEU A 606 -14.15 -29.82 -8.28
N LEU A 607 -12.92 -29.99 -7.77
CA LEU A 607 -12.39 -29.12 -6.72
C LEU A 607 -12.40 -27.68 -7.25
N LEU A 608 -13.11 -26.78 -6.56
CA LEU A 608 -12.90 -25.35 -6.66
C LEU A 608 -11.61 -25.01 -5.91
N MET A 609 -10.46 -25.24 -6.55
CA MET A 609 -9.21 -24.64 -6.07
C MET A 609 -9.28 -23.12 -6.31
N PHE A 610 -8.84 -22.37 -5.30
CA PHE A 610 -8.80 -20.92 -5.29
C PHE A 610 -8.01 -20.36 -6.47
N ASP A 611 -8.41 -19.18 -6.97
CA ASP A 611 -7.51 -18.33 -7.74
C ASP A 611 -6.61 -17.57 -6.76
N PRO A 612 -5.29 -17.85 -6.70
CA PRO A 612 -4.38 -17.24 -5.74
C PRO A 612 -4.01 -15.78 -6.08
N SER A 613 -4.59 -15.20 -7.14
CA SER A 613 -4.27 -13.83 -7.60
C SER A 613 -4.94 -12.70 -6.80
N ASN A 614 -6.05 -12.95 -6.10
CA ASN A 614 -6.78 -11.91 -5.38
C ASN A 614 -6.30 -11.76 -3.92
N PRO A 615 -5.82 -10.57 -3.51
CA PRO A 615 -5.33 -10.36 -2.14
C PRO A 615 -6.46 -10.44 -1.11
N PRO A 616 -6.24 -11.08 0.05
CA PRO A 616 -7.19 -11.05 1.17
C PRO A 616 -7.45 -9.63 1.69
N ILE A 617 -8.67 -9.40 2.18
CA ILE A 617 -9.09 -8.15 2.82
C ILE A 617 -9.08 -8.36 4.34
N VAL A 618 -8.56 -7.38 5.08
CA VAL A 618 -8.54 -7.38 6.55
C VAL A 618 -9.46 -6.28 7.06
N ILE A 619 -10.44 -6.65 7.90
CA ILE A 619 -11.43 -5.75 8.51
C ILE A 619 -11.35 -5.84 10.03
N ASP A 620 -10.87 -4.77 10.66
CA ASP A 620 -10.84 -4.60 12.11
C ASP A 620 -12.11 -3.90 12.61
N ASN A 621 -12.97 -4.66 13.30
CA ASN A 621 -14.27 -4.21 13.81
C ASN A 621 -14.13 -3.48 15.16
N GLY A 622 -13.50 -2.30 15.13
CA GLY A 622 -13.34 -1.45 16.32
C GLY A 622 -14.65 -0.78 16.77
N THR A 623 -14.85 -0.66 18.09
CA THR A 623 -16.05 -0.05 18.71
C THR A 623 -16.30 1.42 18.36
N GLY A 624 -15.25 2.16 17.95
CA GLY A 624 -15.35 3.55 17.49
C GLY A 624 -14.91 3.75 16.04
N LEU A 625 -13.91 3.00 15.58
CA LEU A 625 -13.33 3.10 14.24
C LEU A 625 -13.16 1.69 13.64
N LEU A 626 -13.84 1.43 12.52
CA LEU A 626 -13.56 0.31 11.63
C LEU A 626 -12.30 0.63 10.83
N LYS A 627 -11.41 -0.35 10.63
CA LYS A 627 -10.22 -0.20 9.78
C LYS A 627 -10.20 -1.32 8.74
N ALA A 628 -9.99 -0.98 7.48
CA ALA A 628 -10.02 -1.95 6.40
C ALA A 628 -8.93 -1.68 5.35
N GLY A 629 -8.46 -2.74 4.69
CA GLY A 629 -7.44 -2.69 3.65
C GLY A 629 -7.02 -4.10 3.23
N TYR A 630 -5.95 -4.23 2.46
CA TYR A 630 -5.47 -5.52 1.95
C TYR A 630 -4.40 -6.14 2.85
N ALA A 631 -4.27 -7.47 2.78
CA ALA A 631 -3.14 -8.17 3.39
C ALA A 631 -1.80 -7.71 2.78
N GLY A 632 -0.76 -7.61 3.61
CA GLY A 632 0.55 -7.09 3.21
C GLY A 632 0.69 -5.56 3.12
N GLU A 633 -0.40 -4.79 3.23
CA GLU A 633 -0.32 -3.32 3.36
C GLU A 633 0.11 -2.92 4.80
N MET A 634 0.91 -1.85 4.93
CA MET A 634 1.44 -1.37 6.22
C MET A 634 0.47 -0.47 7.00
N GLU A 635 -0.51 0.14 6.33
CA GLU A 635 -1.54 0.99 6.93
C GLU A 635 -2.92 0.64 6.37
N PRO A 636 -4.01 0.76 7.16
CA PRO A 636 -5.36 0.50 6.68
C PRO A 636 -5.77 1.54 5.64
N ARG A 637 -6.08 1.07 4.42
CA ARG A 637 -6.54 1.89 3.29
C ARG A 637 -7.81 2.72 3.59
N ALA A 638 -8.66 2.24 4.50
CA ALA A 638 -9.86 2.91 4.96
C ALA A 638 -9.96 2.89 6.50
N VAL A 639 -10.25 4.04 7.12
CA VAL A 639 -10.55 4.16 8.55
C VAL A 639 -11.86 4.91 8.70
N VAL A 640 -12.92 4.19 9.08
CA VAL A 640 -14.31 4.69 9.03
C VAL A 640 -14.89 4.74 10.45
N PRO A 641 -15.52 5.85 10.88
CA PRO A 641 -16.27 5.88 12.13
C PRO A 641 -17.38 4.83 12.17
N MET A 642 -17.47 4.08 13.27
CA MET A 642 -18.48 3.04 13.49
C MET A 642 -19.85 3.65 13.84
N ILE A 643 -20.38 4.46 12.92
CA ILE A 643 -21.56 5.32 13.10
C ILE A 643 -22.46 5.21 11.86
N LEU A 644 -23.75 5.01 12.08
CA LEU A 644 -24.78 5.04 11.05
C LEU A 644 -25.82 6.13 11.37
N GLY A 645 -26.10 7.01 10.41
CA GLY A 645 -26.99 8.16 10.56
C GLY A 645 -28.27 8.03 9.73
N ARG A 646 -29.43 8.07 10.40
CA ARG A 646 -30.77 8.06 9.78
C ARG A 646 -31.41 9.46 9.82
N PRO A 647 -32.08 9.95 8.75
CA PRO A 647 -32.71 11.27 8.76
C PRO A 647 -33.77 11.46 9.86
N LYS A 648 -33.68 12.57 10.62
CA LYS A 648 -34.70 12.93 11.63
C LYS A 648 -36.06 13.31 11.04
N HIS A 649 -36.06 13.83 9.81
CA HIS A 649 -37.26 14.32 9.12
C HIS A 649 -37.30 13.82 7.67
N CYS A 650 -38.07 12.76 7.41
CA CYS A 650 -38.07 12.07 6.11
C CYS A 650 -38.60 12.89 4.92
N LYS A 651 -39.23 14.05 5.13
CA LYS A 651 -40.00 14.75 4.07
C LYS A 651 -39.25 15.83 3.28
N LEU A 652 -38.13 16.38 3.76
CA LEU A 652 -37.46 17.54 3.11
C LEU A 652 -36.21 17.18 2.28
N LEU A 653 -35.63 16.00 2.46
CA LEU A 653 -34.43 15.56 1.72
C LEU A 653 -34.76 14.66 0.51
N ALA A 654 -35.94 14.04 0.47
CA ALA A 654 -36.33 13.09 -0.57
C ALA A 654 -36.58 13.74 -1.95
N GLU A 655 -37.03 15.00 -1.99
CA GLU A 655 -37.38 15.66 -3.27
C GLU A 655 -36.15 16.14 -4.07
N ARG A 656 -35.01 16.36 -3.39
CA ARG A 656 -33.80 16.92 -4.03
C ARG A 656 -32.82 15.85 -4.54
N ASN A 657 -32.91 14.63 -4.01
CA ASN A 657 -32.10 13.48 -4.43
C ASN A 657 -32.96 12.42 -5.13
N ARG A 658 -33.01 12.44 -6.47
CA ARG A 658 -33.55 11.31 -7.25
C ARG A 658 -32.60 10.10 -7.13
N GLY A 659 -32.77 9.32 -6.06
CA GLY A 659 -31.94 8.15 -5.73
C GLY A 659 -31.19 8.20 -4.40
N GLY A 660 -31.61 9.05 -3.45
CA GLY A 660 -30.91 9.18 -2.15
C GLY A 660 -31.02 7.95 -1.24
N SER A 661 -29.88 7.43 -0.79
CA SER A 661 -29.78 6.37 0.22
C SER A 661 -30.48 6.76 1.54
N GLU A 662 -31.21 5.82 2.14
CA GLU A 662 -31.99 6.05 3.36
C GLU A 662 -31.14 6.22 4.64
N CYS A 663 -29.89 5.74 4.60
CA CYS A 663 -28.91 5.82 5.69
C CYS A 663 -27.59 6.42 5.20
N PHE A 664 -26.87 7.10 6.10
CA PHE A 664 -25.50 7.59 5.89
C PHE A 664 -24.54 6.85 6.82
N VAL A 665 -23.31 6.58 6.37
CA VAL A 665 -22.28 5.86 7.14
C VAL A 665 -21.06 6.77 7.39
N GLY A 666 -20.35 6.54 8.50
CA GLY A 666 -19.02 7.09 8.75
C GLY A 666 -18.98 8.62 8.79
N ASP A 667 -17.96 9.20 8.14
CA ASP A 667 -17.75 10.66 8.12
C ASP A 667 -18.89 11.43 7.46
N VAL A 668 -19.67 10.82 6.56
CA VAL A 668 -20.85 11.48 5.97
C VAL A 668 -21.97 11.62 7.00
N ALA A 669 -22.13 10.63 7.89
CA ALA A 669 -23.00 10.77 9.06
C ALA A 669 -22.43 11.78 10.06
N GLY A 670 -21.10 11.78 10.25
CA GLY A 670 -20.35 12.76 11.06
C GLY A 670 -20.41 14.21 10.57
N GLY A 671 -20.54 14.45 9.27
CA GLY A 671 -20.71 15.79 8.71
C GLY A 671 -22.14 16.33 8.82
N LYS A 672 -23.14 15.45 8.94
CA LYS A 672 -24.58 15.79 8.90
C LYS A 672 -25.31 15.58 10.24
N ARG A 673 -24.56 15.50 11.35
CA ARG A 673 -25.03 15.18 12.72
C ARG A 673 -26.28 15.97 13.18
N GLY A 674 -26.44 17.23 12.75
CA GLY A 674 -27.62 18.04 13.07
C GLY A 674 -28.94 17.44 12.51
N ALA A 675 -28.92 16.99 11.25
CA ALA A 675 -30.09 16.48 10.54
C ALA A 675 -30.35 14.97 10.73
N LEU A 676 -29.37 14.23 11.28
CA LEU A 676 -29.41 12.78 11.43
C LEU A 676 -29.52 12.35 12.90
N THR A 677 -30.16 11.22 13.14
CA THR A 677 -30.09 10.44 14.37
C THR A 677 -28.99 9.39 14.19
N LEU A 678 -28.02 9.35 15.09
CA LEU A 678 -26.85 8.47 14.99
C LEU A 678 -27.07 7.18 15.80
N SER A 679 -26.69 6.06 15.22
CA SER A 679 -26.65 4.72 15.80
C SER A 679 -25.20 4.21 15.85
N TYR A 680 -24.90 3.37 16.84
CA TYR A 680 -23.61 2.69 17.01
C TYR A 680 -23.88 1.18 17.09
N PRO A 681 -23.58 0.38 16.04
CA PRO A 681 -23.91 -1.04 16.03
C PRO A 681 -23.12 -1.89 17.02
N ILE A 682 -21.90 -1.46 17.37
CA ILE A 682 -21.03 -2.15 18.33
C ILE A 682 -20.88 -1.28 19.58
N VAL A 683 -21.25 -1.84 20.74
CA VAL A 683 -21.09 -1.19 22.05
C VAL A 683 -20.26 -2.11 22.94
N ASN A 684 -19.24 -1.55 23.59
CA ASN A 684 -18.34 -2.23 24.52
C ASN A 684 -17.70 -3.54 23.97
N GLY A 685 -17.56 -3.65 22.65
CA GLY A 685 -16.99 -4.81 21.94
C GLY A 685 -18.00 -5.88 21.52
N ILE A 686 -19.30 -5.66 21.74
CA ILE A 686 -20.39 -6.58 21.36
C ILE A 686 -21.27 -5.91 20.30
N VAL A 687 -21.64 -6.66 19.27
CA VAL A 687 -22.60 -6.24 18.24
C VAL A 687 -24.01 -6.27 18.83
N HIS A 688 -24.70 -5.13 18.81
CA HIS A 688 -26.09 -4.99 19.26
C HIS A 688 -27.08 -4.92 18.09
N ASN A 689 -26.67 -4.39 16.94
CA ASN A 689 -27.50 -4.30 15.74
C ASN A 689 -26.71 -4.83 14.53
N TRP A 690 -27.17 -5.96 13.98
CA TRP A 690 -26.54 -6.64 12.85
C TRP A 690 -26.85 -5.92 11.51
N ASP A 691 -28.08 -5.45 11.32
CA ASP A 691 -28.49 -4.75 10.10
C ASP A 691 -27.70 -3.45 9.89
N ASP A 692 -27.43 -2.72 10.99
CA ASP A 692 -26.58 -1.53 10.97
C ASP A 692 -25.12 -1.89 10.65
N LEU A 693 -24.61 -3.01 11.16
CA LEU A 693 -23.24 -3.46 10.91
C LEU A 693 -23.04 -3.96 9.47
N GLU A 694 -24.01 -4.71 8.94
CA GLU A 694 -24.04 -5.15 7.53
C GLU A 694 -24.05 -3.94 6.58
N THR A 695 -24.86 -2.91 6.88
CA THR A 695 -24.88 -1.66 6.11
C THR A 695 -23.51 -0.97 6.12
N ILE A 696 -22.79 -0.98 7.26
CA ILE A 696 -21.43 -0.45 7.35
C ILE A 696 -20.45 -1.29 6.52
N TRP A 697 -20.47 -2.62 6.63
CA TRP A 697 -19.61 -3.50 5.83
C TRP A 697 -19.85 -3.33 4.33
N HIS A 698 -21.10 -3.20 3.88
CA HIS A 698 -21.42 -2.88 2.49
C HIS A 698 -20.77 -1.56 2.07
N HIS A 699 -20.89 -0.49 2.85
CA HIS A 699 -20.23 0.80 2.56
C HIS A 699 -18.70 0.64 2.49
N VAL A 700 -18.08 -0.16 3.37
CA VAL A 700 -16.64 -0.43 3.32
C VAL A 700 -16.22 -1.16 2.03
N PHE A 701 -16.94 -2.21 1.63
CA PHE A 701 -16.63 -2.92 0.39
C PHE A 701 -16.88 -2.04 -0.85
N THR A 702 -18.03 -1.35 -0.96
CA THR A 702 -18.42 -0.67 -2.20
C THR A 702 -17.88 0.76 -2.34
N ASN A 703 -17.77 1.51 -1.25
CA ASN A 703 -17.45 2.95 -1.32
C ASN A 703 -15.97 3.21 -1.00
N GLU A 704 -15.46 2.58 0.06
CA GLU A 704 -14.10 2.78 0.55
C GLU A 704 -13.08 1.94 -0.21
N LEU A 705 -13.22 0.61 -0.17
CA LEU A 705 -12.31 -0.33 -0.85
C LEU A 705 -12.61 -0.46 -2.36
N ARG A 706 -13.87 -0.25 -2.75
CA ARG A 706 -14.39 -0.35 -4.14
C ARG A 706 -14.17 -1.73 -4.77
N VAL A 707 -14.39 -2.78 -3.99
CA VAL A 707 -14.23 -4.19 -4.37
C VAL A 707 -15.55 -4.96 -4.35
N LEU A 708 -15.58 -6.07 -5.08
CA LEU A 708 -16.65 -7.06 -4.99
C LEU A 708 -16.23 -8.15 -3.99
N PRO A 709 -16.91 -8.30 -2.84
CA PRO A 709 -16.50 -9.22 -1.77
C PRO A 709 -16.47 -10.70 -2.19
N GLU A 710 -17.23 -11.07 -3.22
CA GLU A 710 -17.29 -12.42 -3.80
C GLU A 710 -15.94 -12.95 -4.32
N TYR A 711 -14.96 -12.07 -4.56
CA TYR A 711 -13.66 -12.42 -5.14
C TYR A 711 -12.49 -12.46 -4.14
N HIS A 712 -12.71 -12.03 -2.89
CA HIS A 712 -11.62 -11.83 -1.90
C HIS A 712 -11.87 -12.57 -0.58
N PRO A 713 -10.89 -13.34 -0.07
CA PRO A 713 -10.94 -13.85 1.31
C PRO A 713 -11.00 -12.69 2.33
N VAL A 714 -11.75 -12.84 3.41
CA VAL A 714 -11.94 -11.77 4.41
C VAL A 714 -11.52 -12.21 5.82
N LEU A 715 -10.48 -11.57 6.36
CA LEU A 715 -10.11 -11.69 7.77
C LEU A 715 -10.86 -10.64 8.59
N LEU A 716 -11.66 -11.08 9.55
CA LEU A 716 -12.38 -10.25 10.51
C LEU A 716 -11.71 -10.29 11.88
N THR A 717 -11.79 -9.18 12.62
CA THR A 717 -11.41 -9.16 14.03
C THR A 717 -12.62 -9.23 14.96
N GLU A 718 -12.44 -9.86 16.12
CA GLU A 718 -13.41 -9.88 17.21
C GLU A 718 -12.80 -9.52 18.57
N SER A 719 -13.64 -8.98 19.44
CA SER A 719 -13.32 -8.70 20.84
C SER A 719 -13.00 -10.01 21.60
N PRO A 720 -12.02 -10.02 22.53
CA PRO A 720 -11.89 -11.09 23.51
C PRO A 720 -13.21 -11.39 24.23
N LEU A 721 -13.47 -12.67 24.49
CA LEU A 721 -14.71 -13.16 25.13
C LEU A 721 -16.01 -12.84 24.35
N ASN A 722 -15.95 -12.72 23.01
CA ASN A 722 -17.14 -12.61 22.16
C ASN A 722 -18.03 -13.88 22.28
N PRO A 723 -19.36 -13.75 22.47
CA PRO A 723 -20.27 -14.90 22.47
C PRO A 723 -20.21 -15.72 21.18
N ARG A 724 -20.22 -17.06 21.31
CA ARG A 724 -20.19 -17.99 20.17
C ARG A 724 -21.25 -17.67 19.08
N PRO A 725 -22.53 -17.40 19.41
CA PRO A 725 -23.54 -17.07 18.40
C PRO A 725 -23.22 -15.81 17.59
N ASN A 726 -22.51 -14.84 18.17
CA ASN A 726 -22.08 -13.64 17.42
C ASN A 726 -21.03 -14.01 16.37
N ARG A 727 -20.12 -14.94 16.69
CA ARG A 727 -19.11 -15.43 15.73
C ARG A 727 -19.75 -16.22 14.60
N GLU A 728 -20.72 -17.08 14.92
CA GLU A 728 -21.55 -17.77 13.92
C GLU A 728 -22.29 -16.77 13.02
N LYS A 729 -22.90 -15.72 13.60
CA LYS A 729 -23.63 -14.69 12.83
C LYS A 729 -22.74 -13.82 11.92
N MET A 730 -21.51 -13.51 12.34
CA MET A 730 -20.53 -12.84 11.46
C MET A 730 -20.22 -13.69 10.22
N ALA A 731 -20.02 -14.99 10.41
CA ALA A 731 -19.76 -15.92 9.31
C ALA A 731 -20.98 -16.08 8.38
N GLU A 732 -22.17 -16.19 8.95
CA GLU A 732 -23.45 -16.25 8.22
C GLU A 732 -23.62 -15.05 7.27
N ILE A 733 -23.45 -13.82 7.78
CA ILE A 733 -23.57 -12.60 6.95
C ILE A 733 -22.51 -12.59 5.84
N MET A 734 -21.26 -12.96 6.14
CA MET A 734 -20.18 -12.96 5.14
C MET A 734 -20.41 -13.98 4.02
N PHE A 735 -20.80 -15.22 4.32
CA PHE A 735 -21.02 -16.26 3.31
C PHE A 735 -22.39 -16.15 2.60
N GLU A 736 -23.44 -15.77 3.32
CA GLU A 736 -24.81 -15.79 2.79
C GLU A 736 -25.25 -14.45 2.19
N HIS A 737 -24.75 -13.31 2.69
CA HIS A 737 -25.11 -11.98 2.17
C HIS A 737 -24.00 -11.40 1.28
N PHE A 738 -22.74 -11.43 1.72
CA PHE A 738 -21.59 -10.93 0.93
C PHE A 738 -20.94 -11.98 0.03
N HIS A 739 -21.37 -13.24 0.11
CA HIS A 739 -20.97 -14.32 -0.80
C HIS A 739 -19.45 -14.59 -0.90
N VAL A 740 -18.68 -14.20 0.13
CA VAL A 740 -17.21 -14.29 0.14
C VAL A 740 -16.72 -15.74 -0.08
N PRO A 741 -15.55 -15.95 -0.70
CA PRO A 741 -15.00 -17.28 -0.97
C PRO A 741 -14.48 -17.96 0.31
N ALA A 742 -13.94 -17.17 1.25
CA ALA A 742 -13.36 -17.65 2.50
C ALA A 742 -13.37 -16.58 3.60
N VAL A 743 -13.41 -17.02 4.86
CA VAL A 743 -13.42 -16.16 6.07
C VAL A 743 -12.43 -16.69 7.10
N TYR A 744 -11.78 -15.78 7.83
CA TYR A 744 -11.12 -16.10 9.11
C TYR A 744 -11.53 -15.07 10.16
N ILE A 745 -11.67 -15.48 11.42
CA ILE A 745 -12.08 -14.59 12.52
C ILE A 745 -11.04 -14.66 13.63
N SER A 746 -10.32 -13.57 13.90
CA SER A 746 -9.22 -13.54 14.86
C SER A 746 -9.48 -12.62 16.05
N ILE A 747 -8.93 -12.97 17.21
CA ILE A 747 -8.98 -12.13 18.41
C ILE A 747 -8.04 -10.93 18.25
N GLN A 748 -8.55 -9.71 18.46
CA GLN A 748 -7.84 -8.44 18.25
C GLN A 748 -6.46 -8.36 18.94
N ALA A 749 -6.36 -8.91 20.14
CA ALA A 749 -5.12 -8.94 20.92
C ALA A 749 -4.03 -9.84 20.32
N VAL A 750 -4.39 -11.01 19.78
CA VAL A 750 -3.43 -11.95 19.16
C VAL A 750 -2.78 -11.30 17.94
N LEU A 751 -3.57 -10.62 17.11
CA LEU A 751 -3.06 -9.84 15.98
C LEU A 751 -2.10 -8.73 16.43
N SER A 752 -2.45 -7.98 17.49
CA SER A 752 -1.57 -6.94 18.05
C SER A 752 -0.22 -7.51 18.54
N LEU A 753 -0.19 -8.75 19.00
CA LEU A 753 1.04 -9.46 19.39
C LEU A 753 1.92 -9.74 18.16
N TYR A 754 1.31 -10.30 17.09
CA TYR A 754 1.99 -10.57 15.82
C TYR A 754 2.54 -9.30 15.16
N ALA A 755 1.80 -8.19 15.19
CA ALA A 755 2.29 -6.89 14.71
C ALA A 755 3.55 -6.40 15.44
N SER A 756 3.78 -6.85 16.68
CA SER A 756 5.00 -6.55 17.44
C SER A 756 6.17 -7.52 17.19
N GLY A 757 5.97 -8.54 16.35
CA GLY A 757 6.95 -9.61 16.10
C GLY A 757 7.16 -10.54 17.30
N ARG A 758 6.10 -10.83 18.08
CA ARG A 758 6.17 -11.70 19.28
C ARG A 758 5.07 -12.75 19.29
N THR A 759 5.38 -13.90 19.90
CA THR A 759 4.44 -15.00 20.17
C THR A 759 3.98 -15.07 21.64
N THR A 760 4.72 -14.43 22.55
CA THR A 760 4.40 -14.41 23.99
C THR A 760 4.43 -12.97 24.53
N GLY A 761 3.40 -12.60 25.31
CA GLY A 761 3.28 -11.30 25.96
C GLY A 761 1.89 -11.03 26.52
N LEU A 762 1.77 -9.99 27.34
CA LEU A 762 0.49 -9.47 27.81
C LEU A 762 0.07 -8.30 26.93
N VAL A 763 -1.05 -8.43 26.22
CA VAL A 763 -1.61 -7.34 25.42
C VAL A 763 -2.61 -6.56 26.25
N LEU A 764 -2.34 -5.25 26.42
CA LEU A 764 -3.27 -4.27 26.95
C LEU A 764 -3.87 -3.49 25.78
N ASP A 765 -5.10 -3.85 25.41
CA ASP A 765 -5.88 -3.22 24.35
C ASP A 765 -6.88 -2.24 24.97
N CYS A 766 -6.71 -0.93 24.73
CA CYS A 766 -7.62 0.11 25.18
C CYS A 766 -8.28 0.77 23.97
N GLY A 767 -9.53 0.38 23.69
CA GLY A 767 -10.30 0.86 22.54
C GLY A 767 -11.12 2.12 22.82
N GLU A 768 -12.28 2.24 22.15
CA GLU A 768 -13.24 3.31 22.43
C GLU A 768 -14.22 2.92 23.55
N GLY A 769 -14.81 1.72 23.53
CA GLY A 769 -15.83 1.30 24.51
C GLY A 769 -15.41 0.18 25.48
N VAL A 770 -14.19 -0.36 25.36
CA VAL A 770 -13.74 -1.48 26.20
C VAL A 770 -12.22 -1.53 26.28
N THR A 771 -11.70 -2.00 27.42
CA THR A 771 -10.28 -2.29 27.64
C THR A 771 -10.11 -3.76 28.05
N HIS A 772 -9.13 -4.42 27.44
CA HIS A 772 -8.82 -5.83 27.65
C HIS A 772 -7.36 -6.04 28.07
N TRP A 773 -7.16 -7.03 28.94
CA TRP A 773 -5.86 -7.61 29.27
C TRP A 773 -5.89 -9.05 28.77
N VAL A 774 -5.08 -9.34 27.76
CA VAL A 774 -5.06 -10.65 27.10
C VAL A 774 -3.65 -11.22 27.20
N PRO A 775 -3.39 -12.13 28.15
CA PRO A 775 -2.13 -12.85 28.22
C PRO A 775 -2.09 -13.92 27.12
N VAL A 776 -1.05 -13.84 26.29
CA VAL A 776 -0.77 -14.78 25.21
C VAL A 776 0.58 -15.45 25.46
N PHE A 777 0.62 -16.77 25.30
CA PHE A 777 1.82 -17.59 25.44
C PHE A 777 1.93 -18.54 24.26
N ASP A 778 3.04 -18.47 23.53
CA ASP A 778 3.32 -19.21 22.28
C ASP A 778 2.13 -19.19 21.31
N ALA A 779 1.63 -17.98 21.04
CA ALA A 779 0.46 -17.64 20.24
C ALA A 779 -0.91 -18.09 20.80
N TYR A 780 -0.97 -18.88 21.88
CA TYR A 780 -2.22 -19.26 22.53
C TYR A 780 -2.64 -18.26 23.60
N VAL A 781 -3.91 -17.84 23.55
CA VAL A 781 -4.52 -17.00 24.60
C VAL A 781 -4.81 -17.83 25.84
N VAL A 782 -4.51 -17.32 27.04
CA VAL A 782 -4.86 -17.96 28.32
C VAL A 782 -6.24 -17.45 28.80
N PRO A 783 -7.36 -18.19 28.59
CA PRO A 783 -8.70 -17.60 28.69
C PRO A 783 -9.09 -17.21 30.12
N ASN A 784 -8.66 -18.00 31.10
CA ASN A 784 -8.95 -17.79 32.53
C ASN A 784 -8.26 -16.55 33.11
N ALA A 785 -7.32 -15.94 32.39
CA ALA A 785 -6.57 -14.76 32.82
C ALA A 785 -6.88 -13.52 31.95
N ILE A 786 -7.91 -13.60 31.08
CA ILE A 786 -8.41 -12.44 30.33
C ILE A 786 -9.21 -11.56 31.29
N CYS A 787 -8.75 -10.32 31.49
CA CYS A 787 -9.56 -9.30 32.16
C CYS A 787 -10.23 -8.40 31.12
N ARG A 788 -11.50 -8.03 31.35
CA ARG A 788 -12.27 -7.09 30.53
C ARG A 788 -12.88 -6.04 31.44
N ARG A 789 -12.69 -4.75 31.13
CA ARG A 789 -13.29 -3.63 31.84
C ARG A 789 -13.93 -2.68 30.83
N ASN A 790 -15.18 -2.25 31.08
CA ASN A 790 -15.89 -1.27 30.25
C ASN A 790 -15.45 0.16 30.65
N LEU A 791 -14.15 0.43 30.51
CA LEU A 791 -13.51 1.69 30.83
C LEU A 791 -12.47 1.99 29.75
N ALA A 792 -12.81 2.88 28.83
CA ALA A 792 -12.02 3.15 27.63
C ALA A 792 -12.21 4.60 27.15
N GLY A 793 -11.94 4.86 25.86
CA GLY A 793 -11.99 6.19 25.26
C GLY A 793 -13.31 6.96 25.48
N ARG A 794 -14.46 6.27 25.52
CA ARG A 794 -15.81 6.85 25.62
C ARG A 794 -16.13 7.34 27.02
N GLU A 795 -15.75 6.57 28.04
CA GLU A 795 -15.91 6.94 29.45
C GLU A 795 -15.04 8.16 29.77
N ILE A 796 -13.82 8.23 29.22
CA ILE A 796 -12.94 9.40 29.32
C ILE A 796 -13.56 10.62 28.63
N THR A 797 -14.15 10.47 27.42
CA THR A 797 -14.88 11.56 26.75
C THR A 797 -16.03 12.07 27.62
N ASN A 798 -16.82 11.17 28.21
CA ASN A 798 -17.95 11.53 29.08
C ASN A 798 -17.48 12.23 30.36
N TYR A 799 -16.39 11.76 30.98
CA TYR A 799 -15.83 12.40 32.16
C TYR A 799 -15.27 13.80 31.84
N LEU A 800 -14.58 13.98 30.70
CA LEU A 800 -14.15 15.30 30.23
C LEU A 800 -15.34 16.25 30.02
N LYS A 801 -16.48 15.78 29.50
CA LYS A 801 -17.70 16.61 29.40
C LYS A 801 -18.18 17.07 30.77
N THR A 802 -18.14 16.21 31.80
CA THR A 802 -18.51 16.59 33.18
C THR A 802 -17.57 17.67 33.70
N LEU A 803 -16.25 17.49 33.57
CA LEU A 803 -15.24 18.48 33.98
C LEU A 803 -15.40 19.84 33.27
N LEU A 804 -15.67 19.83 31.95
CA LEU A 804 -15.94 21.05 31.20
C LEU A 804 -17.26 21.71 31.62
N THR A 805 -18.25 20.93 32.06
CA THR A 805 -19.52 21.43 32.60
C THR A 805 -19.33 22.07 33.99
N GLU A 806 -18.46 21.52 34.85
CA GLU A 806 -18.04 22.16 36.11
C GLU A 806 -17.44 23.55 35.86
N ARG A 807 -16.69 23.72 34.76
CA ARG A 807 -16.10 24.99 34.30
C ARG A 807 -17.08 25.92 33.57
N GLY A 808 -18.34 25.51 33.41
CA GLY A 808 -19.42 26.30 32.81
C GLY A 808 -19.73 26.02 31.34
N TYR A 809 -18.99 25.13 30.67
CA TYR A 809 -19.23 24.76 29.28
C TYR A 809 -20.21 23.57 29.17
N LYS A 810 -21.43 23.82 28.69
CA LYS A 810 -22.49 22.80 28.62
C LYS A 810 -22.40 22.00 27.32
N PHE A 811 -22.00 20.74 27.40
CA PHE A 811 -21.99 19.78 26.28
C PHE A 811 -23.16 18.79 26.41
N VAL A 812 -24.33 19.14 25.89
CA VAL A 812 -25.58 18.36 25.98
C VAL A 812 -25.80 17.49 24.74
N THR A 813 -25.51 17.99 23.53
CA THR A 813 -25.87 17.29 22.28
C THR A 813 -24.93 16.13 21.93
N THR A 814 -25.37 15.28 20.99
CA THR A 814 -24.52 14.23 20.41
C THR A 814 -23.39 14.80 19.55
N CYS A 815 -23.60 15.94 18.88
CA CYS A 815 -22.55 16.68 18.17
C CYS A 815 -21.45 17.13 19.14
N GLU A 816 -21.85 17.67 20.29
CA GLU A 816 -20.97 18.12 21.36
C GLU A 816 -20.15 16.99 22.00
N HIS A 817 -20.64 15.75 22.03
CA HIS A 817 -19.85 14.60 22.47
C HIS A 817 -18.66 14.32 21.54
N GLU A 818 -18.87 14.42 20.22
CA GLU A 818 -17.79 14.26 19.23
C GLU A 818 -16.76 15.40 19.29
N ILE A 819 -17.20 16.62 19.61
CA ILE A 819 -16.29 17.75 19.85
C ILE A 819 -15.45 17.51 21.11
N ALA A 820 -16.05 16.99 22.19
CA ALA A 820 -15.31 16.61 23.39
C ALA A 820 -14.33 15.45 23.13
N ARG A 821 -14.66 14.51 22.22
CA ARG A 821 -13.77 13.44 21.76
C ARG A 821 -12.53 14.01 21.05
N ASP A 822 -12.72 14.95 20.12
CA ASP A 822 -11.64 15.60 19.38
C ASP A 822 -10.77 16.48 20.31
N ALA A 823 -11.39 17.22 21.22
CA ALA A 823 -10.68 17.97 22.27
C ALA A 823 -9.85 17.05 23.18
N LYS A 824 -10.38 15.88 23.57
CA LYS A 824 -9.65 14.85 24.33
C LYS A 824 -8.41 14.38 23.58
N GLU A 825 -8.56 13.97 22.32
CA GLU A 825 -7.46 13.42 21.51
C GLU A 825 -6.35 14.45 21.24
N ASN A 826 -6.69 15.73 21.07
CA ASN A 826 -5.72 16.79 20.78
C ASN A 826 -5.07 17.45 22.02
N THR A 827 -5.73 17.45 23.18
CA THR A 827 -5.26 18.26 24.34
C THR A 827 -4.84 17.44 25.56
N CYS A 828 -5.39 16.24 25.77
CA CYS A 828 -5.20 15.49 27.00
C CYS A 828 -3.87 14.70 27.05
N TYR A 829 -3.37 14.47 28.26
CA TYR A 829 -2.15 13.71 28.53
C TYR A 829 -2.23 13.01 29.89
N VAL A 830 -1.38 12.02 30.14
CA VAL A 830 -1.31 11.31 31.42
C VAL A 830 -0.19 11.91 32.27
N ALA A 831 -0.56 12.37 33.47
CA ALA A 831 0.38 12.86 34.47
C ALA A 831 1.31 11.74 34.97
N MET A 832 2.60 12.04 35.15
CA MET A 832 3.55 11.10 35.78
C MET A 832 3.35 11.00 37.30
N ASP A 833 2.83 12.06 37.92
CA ASP A 833 2.48 12.13 39.33
C ASP A 833 1.26 13.06 39.47
N TYR A 834 0.08 12.47 39.58
CA TYR A 834 -1.18 13.19 39.51
C TYR A 834 -1.33 14.24 40.62
N ASP A 835 -0.98 13.90 41.86
CA ASP A 835 -1.15 14.79 43.00
C ASP A 835 -0.20 15.99 42.94
N LEU A 836 1.04 15.78 42.48
CA LEU A 836 2.00 16.86 42.27
C LEU A 836 1.56 17.79 41.13
N GLU A 837 1.13 17.23 40.01
CA GLU A 837 0.71 17.98 38.82
C GLU A 837 -0.59 18.77 39.08
N LEU A 838 -1.53 18.17 39.84
CA LEU A 838 -2.71 18.86 40.34
C LEU A 838 -2.37 20.05 41.25
N ARG A 839 -1.50 19.87 42.25
CA ARG A 839 -1.06 20.97 43.14
C ARG A 839 -0.39 22.10 42.35
N ARG A 840 0.45 21.75 41.36
CA ARG A 840 1.10 22.74 40.50
C ARG A 840 0.09 23.52 39.65
N SER A 841 -0.92 22.84 39.09
CA SER A 841 -1.97 23.46 38.27
C SER A 841 -2.87 24.46 39.00
N LEU A 842 -2.82 24.49 40.34
CA LEU A 842 -3.52 25.48 41.18
C LEU A 842 -2.69 26.75 41.45
N VAL A 843 -1.40 26.74 41.10
CA VAL A 843 -0.43 27.83 41.36
C VAL A 843 0.08 28.44 40.05
N ASP A 844 0.13 27.65 38.97
CA ASP A 844 0.77 27.98 37.70
C ASP A 844 -0.16 27.56 36.54
N ASP A 845 -0.45 28.49 35.63
CA ASP A 845 -1.31 28.31 34.45
C ASP A 845 -0.64 27.48 33.32
N PHE A 846 0.56 26.91 33.54
CA PHE A 846 1.31 26.10 32.54
C PHE A 846 0.50 25.01 31.82
N CYS A 847 -0.57 24.52 32.43
CA CYS A 847 -1.43 23.48 31.87
C CYS A 847 -2.53 24.02 30.94
N GLU A 848 -2.79 25.33 30.92
CA GLU A 848 -3.82 25.93 30.09
C GLU A 848 -3.52 25.83 28.58
N MET A 849 -4.56 25.52 27.80
CA MET A 849 -4.53 25.45 26.36
C MET A 849 -5.87 25.90 25.78
N THR A 850 -5.82 26.66 24.68
CA THR A 850 -7.01 27.07 23.94
C THR A 850 -7.30 26.08 22.81
N TYR A 851 -8.45 25.44 22.88
CA TYR A 851 -9.01 24.60 21.84
C TYR A 851 -10.02 25.40 21.01
N ARG A 852 -10.06 25.22 19.68
CA ARG A 852 -10.98 25.96 18.80
C ARG A 852 -12.17 25.07 18.41
N LEU A 853 -13.37 25.53 18.76
CA LEU A 853 -14.63 24.89 18.40
C LEU A 853 -14.95 25.09 16.90
N PRO A 854 -15.81 24.24 16.29
CA PRO A 854 -16.14 24.33 14.86
C PRO A 854 -16.83 25.63 14.42
N ASP A 855 -17.48 26.32 15.35
CA ASP A 855 -18.07 27.67 15.17
C ASP A 855 -17.01 28.80 15.22
N GLY A 856 -15.78 28.48 15.58
CA GLY A 856 -14.67 29.39 15.74
C GLY A 856 -14.44 29.90 17.17
N GLN A 857 -15.31 29.58 18.14
CA GLN A 857 -15.15 29.97 19.54
C GLN A 857 -13.94 29.27 20.19
N LEU A 858 -13.29 29.94 21.14
CA LEU A 858 -12.15 29.40 21.89
C LEU A 858 -12.59 28.85 23.25
N LEU A 859 -12.30 27.57 23.46
CA LEU A 859 -12.51 26.80 24.70
C LEU A 859 -11.18 26.75 25.48
N ARG A 860 -11.13 27.28 26.71
CA ARG A 860 -9.94 27.15 27.59
C ARG A 860 -10.04 25.86 28.40
N ILE A 861 -9.03 25.01 28.27
CA ILE A 861 -8.89 23.74 29.02
C ILE A 861 -7.54 23.78 29.76
N GLY A 862 -7.54 23.54 31.07
CA GLY A 862 -6.38 23.52 31.95
C GLY A 862 -6.19 22.14 32.59
N ASN A 863 -6.47 22.02 33.89
CA ASN A 863 -6.23 20.79 34.64
C ASN A 863 -7.10 19.58 34.21
N GLU A 864 -8.19 19.83 33.48
CA GLU A 864 -9.05 18.79 32.90
C GLU A 864 -8.27 17.88 31.93
N ARG A 865 -7.20 18.42 31.30
CA ARG A 865 -6.34 17.72 30.33
C ARG A 865 -5.66 16.48 30.89
N PHE A 866 -5.31 16.47 32.18
CA PHE A 866 -4.72 15.31 32.85
C PHE A 866 -5.67 14.64 33.84
N ARG A 867 -6.65 15.37 34.39
CA ARG A 867 -7.74 14.77 35.20
C ARG A 867 -8.58 13.80 34.38
N ALA A 868 -8.89 14.08 33.11
CA ALA A 868 -9.72 13.18 32.32
C ALA A 868 -9.05 11.80 32.05
N PRO A 869 -7.78 11.71 31.60
CA PRO A 869 -7.09 10.42 31.46
C PRO A 869 -6.76 9.71 32.77
N GLU A 870 -6.65 10.43 33.91
CA GLU A 870 -6.41 9.80 35.23
C GLU A 870 -7.51 8.81 35.59
N LEU A 871 -8.72 8.94 35.03
CA LEU A 871 -9.80 7.97 35.19
C LEU A 871 -9.37 6.51 34.86
N MET A 872 -8.41 6.30 33.96
CA MET A 872 -7.86 4.97 33.69
C MET A 872 -7.04 4.40 34.85
N PHE A 873 -6.37 5.26 35.63
CA PHE A 873 -5.56 4.87 36.78
C PHE A 873 -6.40 4.86 38.06
N ASN A 874 -7.36 5.78 38.21
CA ASN A 874 -8.29 5.83 39.33
C ASN A 874 -9.76 5.92 38.88
N PRO A 875 -10.40 4.79 38.52
CA PRO A 875 -11.78 4.76 37.99
C PRO A 875 -12.82 5.31 38.97
N LYS A 876 -12.51 5.29 40.28
CA LYS A 876 -13.36 5.79 41.36
C LYS A 876 -13.67 7.29 41.22
N MET A 877 -12.79 8.06 40.56
CA MET A 877 -13.03 9.48 40.27
C MET A 877 -14.23 9.72 39.34
N GLY A 878 -14.58 8.75 38.50
CA GLY A 878 -15.77 8.79 37.62
C GLY A 878 -16.92 7.92 38.12
N GLY A 879 -16.92 7.52 39.40
CA GLY A 879 -17.98 6.70 40.00
C GLY A 879 -17.92 5.20 39.66
N ASN A 880 -16.82 4.71 39.06
CA ASN A 880 -16.64 3.29 38.79
C ASN A 880 -15.96 2.58 39.98
N GLU A 881 -16.50 1.43 40.41
CA GLU A 881 -15.95 0.67 41.55
C GLU A 881 -14.68 -0.14 41.20
N HIS A 882 -14.37 -0.30 39.90
CA HIS A 882 -13.27 -1.13 39.42
C HIS A 882 -11.88 -0.55 39.71
N GLU A 883 -10.87 -1.42 39.74
CA GLU A 883 -9.47 -1.05 39.86
C GLU A 883 -8.91 -0.44 38.56
N GLY A 884 -7.88 0.40 38.68
CA GLY A 884 -7.22 1.03 37.54
C GLY A 884 -6.45 0.06 36.63
N VAL A 885 -6.01 0.56 35.48
CA VAL A 885 -5.35 -0.23 34.45
C VAL A 885 -4.08 -0.94 34.94
N HIS A 886 -3.30 -0.30 35.83
CA HIS A 886 -2.07 -0.83 36.39
C HIS A 886 -2.32 -2.00 37.37
N LEU A 887 -3.38 -1.92 38.19
CA LEU A 887 -3.78 -2.99 39.09
C LEU A 887 -4.41 -4.18 38.33
N THR A 888 -5.27 -3.90 37.35
CA THR A 888 -5.88 -4.95 36.49
C THR A 888 -4.80 -5.67 35.64
N THR A 889 -3.73 -4.96 35.23
CA THR A 889 -2.55 -5.57 34.59
C THR A 889 -1.90 -6.60 35.51
N ARG A 890 -1.74 -6.28 36.80
CA ARG A 890 -1.21 -7.21 37.81
C ARG A 890 -2.18 -8.37 38.07
N GLU A 891 -3.48 -8.11 38.15
CA GLU A 891 -4.53 -9.13 38.31
C GLU A 891 -4.41 -10.21 37.22
N SER A 892 -4.40 -9.80 35.95
CA SER A 892 -4.26 -10.71 34.79
C SER A 892 -2.99 -11.57 34.86
N VAL A 893 -1.81 -10.98 35.14
CA VAL A 893 -0.56 -11.76 35.25
C VAL A 893 -0.54 -12.68 36.47
N LEU A 894 -1.21 -12.33 37.57
CA LEU A 894 -1.32 -13.20 38.74
C LEU A 894 -2.31 -14.35 38.56
N GLN A 895 -3.28 -14.22 37.65
CA GLN A 895 -4.16 -15.33 37.23
C GLN A 895 -3.44 -16.34 36.32
N CYS A 896 -2.36 -15.93 35.64
CA CYS A 896 -1.51 -16.83 34.86
C CYS A 896 -0.67 -17.79 35.73
N GLY A 897 -0.28 -18.94 35.16
CA GLY A 897 0.66 -19.88 35.78
C GLY A 897 2.03 -19.24 36.06
N VAL A 898 2.71 -19.66 37.14
CA VAL A 898 3.90 -18.97 37.68
C VAL A 898 5.02 -18.83 36.64
N ASP A 899 5.25 -19.88 35.85
CA ASP A 899 6.36 -19.96 34.89
C ASP A 899 6.26 -18.91 33.78
N ILE A 900 5.04 -18.64 33.29
CA ILE A 900 4.82 -17.70 32.18
C ILE A 900 4.87 -16.23 32.64
N ARG A 901 4.67 -15.94 33.93
CA ARG A 901 4.60 -14.55 34.47
C ARG A 901 5.85 -13.74 34.14
N LYS A 902 7.04 -14.34 34.23
CA LYS A 902 8.31 -13.67 33.93
C LYS A 902 8.37 -13.18 32.47
N SER A 903 7.83 -13.96 31.54
CA SER A 903 7.77 -13.59 30.12
C SER A 903 6.72 -12.51 29.85
N LEU A 904 5.56 -12.58 30.52
CA LEU A 904 4.50 -11.58 30.43
C LEU A 904 4.95 -10.21 30.96
N TRP A 905 5.62 -10.15 32.12
CA TRP A 905 6.18 -8.90 32.65
C TRP A 905 7.23 -8.26 31.73
N ALA A 906 8.02 -9.09 31.04
CA ALA A 906 9.03 -8.65 30.08
C ALA A 906 8.47 -8.27 28.70
N ASN A 907 7.18 -8.48 28.44
CA ASN A 907 6.52 -8.23 27.15
C ASN A 907 5.07 -7.72 27.35
N ILE A 908 4.90 -6.58 28.01
CA ILE A 908 3.60 -5.89 28.08
C ILE A 908 3.47 -5.02 26.83
N ILE A 909 2.49 -5.28 25.98
CA ILE A 909 2.29 -4.62 24.69
C ILE A 909 1.04 -3.75 24.76
N LEU A 910 1.19 -2.47 24.45
CA LEU A 910 0.10 -1.51 24.41
C LEU A 910 -0.47 -1.42 22.99
N THR A 911 -1.79 -1.56 22.87
CA THR A 911 -2.53 -1.45 21.61
C THR A 911 -3.84 -0.69 21.83
N GLY A 912 -4.43 -0.18 20.75
CA GLY A 912 -5.68 0.58 20.79
C GLY A 912 -5.51 2.07 21.11
N GLY A 913 -6.46 2.87 20.62
CA GLY A 913 -6.39 4.34 20.63
C GLY A 913 -6.35 4.97 22.03
N GLY A 914 -6.93 4.33 23.04
CA GLY A 914 -6.89 4.82 24.43
C GLY A 914 -5.49 4.74 25.07
N THR A 915 -4.55 3.99 24.48
CA THR A 915 -3.13 3.99 24.91
C THR A 915 -2.29 5.08 24.25
N MET A 916 -2.88 5.93 23.39
CA MET A 916 -2.16 6.97 22.64
C MET A 916 -1.86 8.24 23.45
N PHE A 917 -2.43 8.41 24.65
CA PHE A 917 -2.13 9.57 25.49
C PHE A 917 -0.63 9.66 25.82
N ARG A 918 -0.07 10.87 25.66
CA ARG A 918 1.31 11.18 26.04
C ARG A 918 1.52 10.88 27.53
N GLY A 919 2.61 10.20 27.89
CA GLY A 919 2.93 9.82 29.27
C GLY A 919 2.31 8.50 29.75
N PHE A 920 1.39 7.89 28.99
CA PHE A 920 0.72 6.64 29.40
C PHE A 920 1.69 5.45 29.57
N PRO A 921 2.63 5.16 28.64
CA PRO A 921 3.59 4.07 28.82
C PRO A 921 4.53 4.27 30.02
N GLU A 922 4.97 5.52 30.25
CA GLU A 922 5.89 5.89 31.32
C GLU A 922 5.21 5.78 32.69
N ARG A 923 3.98 6.30 32.82
CA ARG A 923 3.17 6.20 34.04
C ARG A 923 2.85 4.74 34.36
N LEU A 924 2.36 3.97 33.39
CA LEU A 924 2.09 2.54 33.58
C LEU A 924 3.37 1.79 34.03
N ARG A 925 4.53 2.08 33.43
CA ARG A 925 5.81 1.48 33.85
C ARG A 925 6.22 1.89 35.27
N LYS A 926 5.94 3.14 35.71
CA LYS A 926 6.16 3.61 37.10
C LYS A 926 5.30 2.81 38.08
N GLU A 927 3.99 2.73 37.83
CA GLU A 927 3.05 2.02 38.70
C GLU A 927 3.38 0.52 38.82
N LEU A 928 3.63 -0.16 37.69
CA LEU A 928 3.96 -1.59 37.70
C LEU A 928 5.27 -1.89 38.44
N ARG A 929 6.27 -1.00 38.37
CA ARG A 929 7.52 -1.14 39.15
C ARG A 929 7.33 -0.96 40.65
N ALA A 930 6.31 -0.23 41.09
CA ALA A 930 5.95 -0.15 42.51
C ALA A 930 5.17 -1.38 42.99
N LEU A 931 4.42 -2.04 42.10
CA LEU A 931 3.56 -3.18 42.41
C LEU A 931 4.25 -4.56 42.34
N VAL A 932 5.37 -4.68 41.61
CA VAL A 932 6.04 -5.96 41.32
C VAL A 932 7.44 -5.98 41.98
N PRO A 933 7.89 -7.11 42.55
CA PRO A 933 9.23 -7.22 43.14
C PRO A 933 10.35 -6.80 42.19
N GLY A 934 11.28 -5.97 42.68
CA GLY A 934 12.28 -5.28 41.85
C GLY A 934 13.30 -6.15 41.10
N HIS A 935 13.29 -7.47 41.28
CA HIS A 935 14.11 -8.42 40.51
C HIS A 935 13.46 -8.85 39.18
N VAL A 936 12.17 -8.54 38.95
CA VAL A 936 11.45 -8.90 37.73
C VAL A 936 11.65 -7.81 36.66
N PRO A 937 12.13 -8.14 35.45
CA PRO A 937 12.28 -7.16 34.38
C PRO A 937 10.93 -6.75 33.81
N ILE A 938 10.48 -5.53 34.10
CA ILE A 938 9.22 -4.97 33.55
C ILE A 938 9.51 -4.14 32.30
N LYS A 939 8.94 -4.55 31.16
CA LYS A 939 9.07 -3.84 29.88
C LYS A 939 7.69 -3.60 29.28
N VAL A 940 7.33 -2.32 29.19
CA VAL A 940 6.14 -1.84 28.48
C VAL A 940 6.58 -1.44 27.07
N LEU A 941 5.93 -1.99 26.06
CA LEU A 941 6.17 -1.81 24.65
C LEU A 941 5.03 -0.98 24.05
N ALA A 942 5.35 0.19 23.52
CA ALA A 942 4.39 1.08 22.88
C ALA A 942 4.89 1.45 21.49
N SER A 943 4.36 0.80 20.44
CA SER A 943 4.64 1.20 19.06
C SER A 943 4.01 2.56 18.77
N GLN A 944 4.57 3.35 17.85
CA GLN A 944 3.92 4.58 17.36
C GLN A 944 2.59 4.24 16.65
N GLU A 945 2.58 3.17 15.87
CA GLU A 945 1.44 2.69 15.08
C GLU A 945 0.43 1.87 15.91
N ARG A 946 0.52 1.89 17.26
CA ARG A 946 -0.32 1.07 18.15
C ARG A 946 -1.83 1.35 18.07
N LYS A 947 -2.22 2.46 17.44
CA LYS A 947 -3.62 2.73 17.04
C LYS A 947 -4.15 1.69 16.02
N TYR A 948 -3.27 1.11 15.20
CA TYR A 948 -3.58 0.21 14.09
C TYR A 948 -2.96 -1.19 14.23
N SER A 949 -2.18 -1.48 15.29
CA SER A 949 -1.50 -2.79 15.47
C SER A 949 -2.41 -4.02 15.34
N VAL A 950 -3.67 -3.94 15.76
CA VAL A 950 -4.67 -5.00 15.52
C VAL A 950 -4.80 -5.32 14.02
N TRP A 951 -4.99 -4.28 13.20
CA TRP A 951 -5.19 -4.41 11.77
C TRP A 951 -3.88 -4.80 11.06
N ILE A 952 -2.74 -4.19 11.43
CA ILE A 952 -1.42 -4.52 10.90
C ILE A 952 -1.09 -6.01 11.15
N GLY A 953 -1.39 -6.52 12.34
CA GLY A 953 -1.22 -7.93 12.67
C GLY A 953 -2.08 -8.86 11.82
N GLY A 954 -3.30 -8.44 11.48
CA GLY A 954 -4.17 -9.14 10.53
C GLY A 954 -3.61 -9.11 9.10
N ALA A 955 -3.08 -7.96 8.66
CA ALA A 955 -2.48 -7.79 7.33
C ALA A 955 -1.21 -8.64 7.16
N VAL A 956 -0.37 -8.73 8.20
CA VAL A 956 0.76 -9.66 8.26
C VAL A 956 0.27 -11.10 8.24
N LEU A 957 -0.60 -11.51 9.18
CA LEU A 957 -1.08 -12.89 9.28
C LEU A 957 -1.73 -13.41 7.97
N ALA A 958 -2.60 -12.61 7.36
CA ALA A 958 -3.30 -12.97 6.12
C ALA A 958 -2.40 -12.98 4.87
N SER A 959 -1.18 -12.45 4.94
CA SER A 959 -0.19 -12.48 3.83
C SER A 959 0.76 -13.68 3.89
N LEU A 960 0.74 -14.46 4.98
CA LEU A 960 1.60 -15.64 5.13
C LEU A 960 1.08 -16.80 4.25
N THR A 961 1.96 -17.41 3.46
CA THR A 961 1.62 -18.57 2.63
C THR A 961 1.14 -19.78 3.45
N SER A 962 1.67 -19.96 4.66
CA SER A 962 1.24 -20.97 5.62
C SER A 962 -0.17 -20.73 6.20
N PHE A 963 -0.72 -19.53 6.05
CA PHE A 963 -2.07 -19.20 6.53
C PHE A 963 -3.17 -19.72 5.58
N ASN A 964 -2.81 -20.14 4.36
CA ASN A 964 -3.78 -20.63 3.37
C ASN A 964 -4.60 -21.84 3.85
N GLU A 965 -4.07 -22.65 4.78
CA GLU A 965 -4.77 -23.81 5.34
C GLU A 965 -5.70 -23.47 6.52
N MET A 966 -5.66 -22.23 7.04
CA MET A 966 -6.43 -21.77 8.20
C MET A 966 -7.79 -21.16 7.83
N TRP A 967 -7.97 -20.75 6.58
CA TRP A 967 -9.21 -20.16 6.08
C TRP A 967 -10.39 -21.13 6.19
N VAL A 968 -11.54 -20.65 6.68
CA VAL A 968 -12.81 -21.34 6.50
C VAL A 968 -13.30 -21.05 5.09
N THR A 969 -13.50 -22.11 4.30
CA THR A 969 -13.94 -22.00 2.91
C THR A 969 -15.46 -21.99 2.82
N ARG A 970 -16.02 -21.37 1.77
CA ARG A 970 -17.49 -21.39 1.54
C ARG A 970 -18.03 -22.82 1.38
N SER A 971 -17.24 -23.74 0.82
CA SER A 971 -17.56 -25.16 0.74
C SER A 971 -17.70 -25.82 2.11
N GLU A 972 -16.73 -25.64 3.01
CA GLU A 972 -16.82 -26.17 4.38
C GLU A 972 -17.98 -25.53 5.15
N TYR A 973 -18.24 -24.23 4.97
CA TYR A 973 -19.41 -23.56 5.54
C TYR A 973 -20.73 -24.22 5.08
N THR A 974 -20.86 -24.55 3.78
CA THR A 974 -22.08 -25.21 3.28
C THR A 974 -22.25 -26.66 3.75
N GLU A 975 -21.18 -27.33 4.17
CA GLU A 975 -21.21 -28.72 4.65
C GLU A 975 -21.43 -28.81 6.18
N TYR A 976 -20.70 -27.98 6.95
CA TYR A 976 -20.67 -28.03 8.42
C TYR A 976 -21.49 -26.92 9.10
N GLY A 977 -21.99 -25.94 8.32
CA GLY A 977 -22.71 -24.77 8.80
C GLY A 977 -21.83 -23.77 9.55
N PRO A 978 -22.42 -22.73 10.19
CA PRO A 978 -21.69 -21.67 10.89
C PRO A 978 -20.70 -22.16 11.96
N ARG A 979 -20.93 -23.35 12.54
CA ARG A 979 -20.11 -23.93 13.62
C ARG A 979 -18.66 -24.21 13.23
N ILE A 980 -18.34 -24.33 11.94
CA ILE A 980 -16.98 -24.60 11.45
C ILE A 980 -15.96 -23.55 11.93
N VAL A 981 -16.38 -22.29 12.11
CA VAL A 981 -15.50 -21.21 12.60
C VAL A 981 -15.01 -21.44 14.03
N HIS A 982 -15.67 -22.30 14.81
CA HIS A 982 -15.19 -22.68 16.15
C HIS A 982 -14.14 -23.79 16.14
N GLN A 983 -13.93 -24.45 15.00
CA GLN A 983 -12.91 -25.51 14.84
C GLN A 983 -11.64 -24.97 14.17
N ARG A 984 -11.79 -24.05 13.20
CA ARG A 984 -10.68 -23.45 12.44
C ARG A 984 -10.17 -22.13 13.03
N CYS A 985 -11.03 -21.31 13.64
CA CYS A 985 -10.69 -19.97 14.13
C CYS A 985 -10.63 -19.96 15.68
N ILE A 986 -9.49 -20.41 16.22
CA ILE A 986 -9.14 -20.42 17.65
C ILE A 986 -7.86 -19.60 17.86
#